data_AF-A0A1T4MEL0-F1
#
_entry.id   AF-A0A1T4MEL0-F1
#
_cell.length_a   1.000
_cell.length_b   1.000
_cell.length_c   1.000
_cell.angle_alpha   90.00
_cell.angle_beta   90.00
_cell.angle_gamma   90.00
#
_symmetry.space_group_name_H-M   'P 1'
#
loop_
_entity.id
_entity.type
_entity.pdbx_description
1 polymer ?
#
loop_
_entity_poly.entity_id
_entity_poly.type
_entity_poly.pdbx_seq_one_letter_code
_entity_poly.pdbx_strand_id
1 'polypeptide(L)'
;MPELSRPWCTTISREHKHQQTGIAQALSLAGVCLERPETIIASLPFSAGDVTAGSESELQAVVAGDKRHVDLPLIIEQSNYFANMMKRAASGETSHRAVADLERFLADNSSAVWENSWVRFPLKRLSSYARQVLDQDLLADKQNPAAGQRADAARFFFHAADGKVMLRLPISYLIKLALADLIGSQQILPDLIRQTGIRLLGHYLNDNTSPETFSFNVVSLTPQSGMGAAIARETAIRFLMTQLLILYANQAFGITEHGQQAMAYFAPHPPVRQKELNDHIPDSFYRELFMSPCLSGWDRGEDKFRYMQLCHQVLSRSQLNAVAKLKDAGIILNNLVVLPNVSNVSLANNGTHISIGSRRLTAALQDSGSGFTAAHEKLLGDLTIKISEHFLPLFVGSYTAAPFRLAFSDFHPEKALGFLPHELDYTHLRMLWRRWRKKADISIFGQSVTPFGPPAVDSFLSRAFGLKGDFVPDYRLVDYLVCLLSTDRSPALNGQPGNTDLLRRDLADMGVFDEQMSVYLLYKQREFAKMGFSGFEGRHYSLFQTFSGDMGRAADLQTLITALAYKYMAQGVDHRSIPDDPTLESERRQIFFGAAIGLPTFFVRKDTANGFLQRIIAKTQGVRPSKRYPGYLRVQIHEYRLALLRVLREDAADLIELMGLQDTIADLACRLREPEQYAASGRLTGGILEQIGSRSALKTEARDFNSGAEEYYRTTLRKEQMAEAFDLLQDECCRLDQQATELDEPLRKALLLTLQGQSADQFMGLIRQDILQEQADIPTLQRLMNLLLVKVHHDQQQSMTRRSEQDAAAPVYRAG
;
A
#
# COMPACT_ATOMS: atom_id res chain seq x y z
N MET A 1 -30.03 -36.16 9.30
CA MET A 1 -29.14 -36.40 10.46
C MET A 1 -29.30 -37.85 10.89
N PRO A 2 -28.24 -38.61 11.22
CA PRO A 2 -26.82 -38.26 11.14
C PRO A 2 -25.95 -39.32 10.45
N GLU A 3 -24.89 -38.89 9.75
CA GLU A 3 -23.56 -39.42 10.02
C GLU A 3 -22.60 -38.24 10.06
N LEU A 4 -21.95 -38.11 11.21
CA LEU A 4 -21.02 -37.06 11.58
C LEU A 4 -19.76 -37.10 10.72
N SER A 5 -19.24 -35.90 10.48
CA SER A 5 -17.89 -35.56 10.05
C SER A 5 -16.85 -36.60 10.50
N ARG A 6 -16.25 -37.32 9.56
CA ARG A 6 -15.08 -38.14 9.87
C ARG A 6 -13.87 -37.23 10.14
N PRO A 7 -13.13 -37.44 11.23
CA PRO A 7 -11.87 -36.73 11.46
C PRO A 7 -10.81 -37.16 10.45
N TRP A 8 -9.85 -36.27 10.21
CA TRP A 8 -8.67 -36.47 9.38
C TRP A 8 -7.90 -37.73 9.79
N CYS A 9 -8.14 -38.87 9.15
CA CYS A 9 -7.24 -40.02 9.25
C CYS A 9 -7.42 -40.95 8.04
N THR A 10 -6.53 -40.82 7.06
CA THR A 10 -6.26 -41.86 6.07
C THR A 10 -4.80 -42.27 6.19
N THR A 11 -4.53 -43.54 5.93
CA THR A 11 -3.32 -44.32 6.21
C THR A 11 -2.01 -43.55 5.94
N ILE A 12 -1.26 -43.26 7.01
CA ILE A 12 -0.16 -42.29 7.09
C ILE A 12 1.20 -42.98 6.81
N SER A 13 1.94 -42.55 5.78
CA SER A 13 3.36 -42.97 5.57
C SER A 13 4.31 -42.37 6.63
N ARG A 14 5.55 -42.85 6.77
CA ARG A 14 6.50 -42.36 7.80
C ARG A 14 6.84 -40.87 7.67
N GLU A 15 7.01 -40.37 6.46
CA GLU A 15 7.16 -38.93 6.18
C GLU A 15 5.87 -38.16 6.53
N HIS A 16 4.71 -38.79 6.38
CA HIS A 16 3.43 -38.18 6.73
C HIS A 16 3.32 -37.84 8.22
N LYS A 17 3.82 -38.72 9.10
CA LYS A 17 3.87 -38.48 10.56
C LYS A 17 4.83 -37.34 10.91
N HIS A 18 6.05 -37.32 10.36
CA HIS A 18 7.10 -36.38 10.78
C HIS A 18 6.76 -34.90 10.58
N GLN A 19 6.13 -34.53 9.46
CA GLN A 19 5.80 -33.13 9.19
C GLN A 19 4.57 -32.65 9.97
N GLN A 20 3.57 -33.53 10.16
CA GLN A 20 2.41 -33.24 11.01
C GLN A 20 2.82 -33.14 12.49
N THR A 21 3.78 -33.95 12.94
CA THR A 21 4.39 -33.79 14.26
C THR A 21 5.18 -32.49 14.39
N GLY A 22 5.80 -31.99 13.30
CA GLY A 22 6.54 -30.73 13.31
C GLY A 22 5.67 -29.48 13.51
N ILE A 23 4.51 -29.39 12.85
CA ILE A 23 3.58 -28.26 13.03
C ILE A 23 2.95 -28.28 14.42
N ALA A 24 2.46 -29.43 14.87
CA ALA A 24 1.89 -29.57 16.22
C ALA A 24 2.92 -29.22 17.30
N GLN A 25 4.17 -29.70 17.14
CA GLN A 25 5.28 -29.34 18.00
C GLN A 25 5.57 -27.84 17.98
N ALA A 26 5.66 -27.21 16.80
CA ALA A 26 5.89 -25.78 16.67
C ALA A 26 4.79 -24.96 17.37
N LEU A 27 3.52 -25.35 17.23
CA LEU A 27 2.40 -24.72 17.93
C LEU A 27 2.49 -24.89 19.45
N SER A 28 2.82 -26.09 19.94
CA SER A 28 3.03 -26.30 21.39
C SER A 28 4.20 -25.51 21.94
N LEU A 29 5.32 -25.40 21.21
CA LEU A 29 6.48 -24.59 21.59
C LEU A 29 6.15 -23.08 21.56
N ALA A 30 5.24 -22.65 20.68
CA ALA A 30 4.65 -21.32 20.70
C ALA A 30 3.63 -21.11 21.85
N GLY A 31 3.42 -22.11 22.71
CA GLY A 31 2.51 -22.03 23.86
C GLY A 31 1.03 -22.25 23.53
N VAL A 32 0.71 -22.90 22.40
CA VAL A 32 -0.68 -23.28 22.06
C VAL A 32 -1.07 -24.58 22.79
N CYS A 33 -2.20 -24.54 23.50
CA CYS A 33 -2.74 -25.67 24.26
C CYS A 33 -3.58 -26.57 23.36
N LEU A 34 -3.00 -27.66 22.84
CA LEU A 34 -3.65 -28.57 21.88
C LEU A 34 -4.60 -29.62 22.50
N GLU A 35 -4.82 -29.58 23.82
CA GLU A 35 -5.53 -30.65 24.56
C GLU A 35 -7.06 -30.64 24.39
N ARG A 36 -7.67 -29.45 24.26
CA ARG A 36 -9.14 -29.31 24.13
C ARG A 36 -9.49 -28.20 23.12
N PRO A 37 -10.59 -28.33 22.35
CA PRO A 37 -11.00 -27.32 21.39
C PRO A 37 -11.11 -25.90 21.97
N GLU A 38 -11.70 -25.76 23.16
CA GLU A 38 -11.87 -24.47 23.84
C GLU A 38 -10.54 -23.83 24.24
N THR A 39 -9.59 -24.63 24.73
CA THR A 39 -8.27 -24.14 25.14
C THR A 39 -7.37 -23.84 23.95
N ILE A 40 -7.59 -24.48 22.80
CA ILE A 40 -6.91 -24.14 21.54
C ILE A 40 -7.22 -22.70 21.19
N ILE A 41 -8.49 -22.32 21.04
CA ILE A 41 -8.90 -21.00 20.53
C ILE A 41 -8.31 -19.84 21.35
N ALA A 42 -8.41 -19.94 22.68
CA ALA A 42 -7.88 -18.91 23.58
C ALA A 42 -6.34 -18.85 23.62
N SER A 43 -5.65 -19.90 23.16
CA SER A 43 -4.19 -19.96 23.13
C SER A 43 -3.58 -19.81 21.74
N LEU A 44 -4.39 -19.65 20.69
CA LEU A 44 -3.88 -19.41 19.33
C LEU A 44 -3.14 -18.07 19.22
N PRO A 45 -2.04 -18.01 18.45
CA PRO A 45 -1.51 -16.75 17.95
C PRO A 45 -2.58 -15.97 17.19
N PHE A 46 -2.51 -14.66 17.30
CA PHE A 46 -3.44 -13.70 16.70
C PHE A 46 -4.90 -13.78 17.21
N SER A 47 -5.15 -14.49 18.32
CA SER A 47 -6.44 -14.44 19.03
C SER A 47 -6.58 -13.16 19.89
N ALA A 48 -7.74 -12.98 20.53
CA ALA A 48 -8.02 -11.79 21.34
C ALA A 48 -6.95 -11.58 22.43
N GLY A 49 -6.39 -10.37 22.50
CA GLY A 49 -5.32 -10.00 23.43
C GLY A 49 -3.89 -10.27 22.94
N ASP A 50 -3.71 -11.13 21.94
CA ASP A 50 -2.39 -11.44 21.39
C ASP A 50 -1.93 -10.42 20.33
N VAL A 51 -2.87 -9.72 19.69
CA VAL A 51 -2.60 -8.96 18.46
C VAL A 51 -2.12 -7.54 18.76
N THR A 52 -1.06 -7.14 18.06
CA THR A 52 -0.67 -5.75 17.84
C THR A 52 -0.84 -5.38 16.37
N ALA A 53 -0.98 -4.09 16.07
CA ALA A 53 -1.02 -3.61 14.70
C ALA A 53 -0.26 -2.31 14.49
N GLY A 54 0.26 -2.15 13.28
CA GLY A 54 0.83 -0.92 12.74
C GLY A 54 0.50 -0.83 11.25
N SER A 55 0.65 0.35 10.68
CA SER A 55 0.38 0.59 9.27
C SER A 55 1.44 1.49 8.63
N GLU A 56 1.58 1.32 7.32
CA GLU A 56 2.43 2.12 6.45
C GLU A 56 1.53 2.69 5.35
N SER A 57 1.68 3.96 5.04
CA SER A 57 0.83 4.69 4.10
C SER A 57 1.69 5.43 3.10
N GLU A 58 1.58 5.05 1.84
CA GLU A 58 2.13 5.79 0.71
C GLU A 58 1.09 6.80 0.24
N LEU A 59 1.49 8.06 0.11
CA LEU A 59 0.63 9.18 -0.30
C LEU A 59 1.05 9.69 -1.68
N GLN A 60 0.15 10.33 -2.40
CA GLN A 60 0.51 11.15 -3.55
C GLN A 60 0.82 12.59 -3.10
N ALA A 61 1.80 13.22 -3.73
CA ALA A 61 2.16 14.61 -3.49
C ALA A 61 2.01 15.45 -4.77
N VAL A 62 1.61 16.72 -4.61
CA VAL A 62 1.57 17.70 -5.70
C VAL A 62 1.95 19.10 -5.22
N VAL A 63 2.50 19.89 -6.12
CA VAL A 63 2.65 21.34 -5.95
C VAL A 63 1.79 22.04 -6.99
N ALA A 64 0.79 22.79 -6.54
CA ALA A 64 0.01 23.65 -7.42
C ALA A 64 0.67 25.03 -7.55
N GLY A 65 0.64 25.62 -8.74
CA GLY A 65 1.20 26.94 -9.00
C GLY A 65 1.53 27.19 -10.47
N ASP A 66 1.78 28.46 -10.79
CA ASP A 66 2.25 28.85 -12.12
C ASP A 66 3.60 28.19 -12.42
N LYS A 67 3.78 27.72 -13.67
CA LYS A 67 4.99 27.01 -14.09
C LYS A 67 6.30 27.77 -13.86
N ARG A 68 6.25 29.10 -13.74
CA ARG A 68 7.40 29.96 -13.47
C ARG A 68 7.84 29.93 -12.00
N HIS A 69 7.01 29.42 -11.10
CA HIS A 69 7.26 29.36 -9.66
C HIS A 69 7.52 27.94 -9.15
N VAL A 70 6.96 26.93 -9.84
CA VAL A 70 7.02 25.51 -9.41
C VAL A 70 8.30 24.83 -9.92
N ASP A 71 8.88 23.95 -9.10
CA ASP A 71 10.19 23.33 -9.36
C ASP A 71 10.22 22.41 -10.60
N LEU A 72 9.29 21.46 -10.71
CA LEU A 72 9.27 20.46 -11.79
C LEU A 72 9.36 21.08 -13.21
N PRO A 73 8.48 22.03 -13.61
CA PRO A 73 8.58 22.63 -14.95
C PRO A 73 9.89 23.40 -15.15
N LEU A 74 10.38 24.10 -14.12
CA LEU A 74 11.65 24.84 -14.22
C LEU A 74 12.84 23.91 -14.39
N ILE A 75 12.89 22.79 -13.67
CA ILE A 75 13.96 21.80 -13.79
C ILE A 75 13.93 21.14 -15.17
N ILE A 76 12.74 20.86 -15.72
CA ILE A 76 12.63 20.35 -17.09
C ILE A 76 13.18 21.37 -18.09
N GLU A 77 12.70 22.63 -18.05
CA GLU A 77 13.11 23.70 -18.97
C GLU A 77 14.62 24.01 -18.86
N GLN A 78 15.22 23.92 -17.67
CA GLN A 78 16.64 24.20 -17.41
C GLN A 78 17.56 22.99 -17.64
N SER A 79 17.00 21.81 -17.91
CA SER A 79 17.80 20.58 -18.00
C SER A 79 18.68 20.53 -19.26
N ASN A 80 19.85 19.92 -19.12
CA ASN A 80 20.70 19.57 -20.26
C ASN A 80 19.97 18.64 -21.24
N TYR A 81 19.06 17.79 -20.75
CA TYR A 81 18.23 16.93 -21.60
C TYR A 81 17.37 17.77 -22.56
N PHE A 82 16.63 18.74 -22.04
CA PHE A 82 15.79 19.63 -22.84
C PHE A 82 16.61 20.42 -23.86
N ALA A 83 17.72 21.04 -23.42
CA ALA A 83 18.61 21.79 -24.30
C ALA A 83 19.20 20.92 -25.43
N ASN A 84 19.62 19.69 -25.12
CA ASN A 84 20.13 18.75 -26.12
C ASN A 84 19.03 18.29 -27.08
N MET A 85 17.82 18.05 -26.59
CA MET A 85 16.69 17.65 -27.43
C MET A 85 16.31 18.76 -28.43
N MET A 86 16.27 20.02 -27.99
CA MET A 86 16.06 21.18 -28.85
C MET A 86 17.12 21.28 -29.94
N LYS A 87 18.40 21.12 -29.57
CA LYS A 87 19.53 21.15 -30.52
C LYS A 87 19.45 20.03 -31.55
N ARG A 88 19.12 18.80 -31.13
CA ARG A 88 18.96 17.64 -32.03
C ARG A 88 17.75 17.76 -32.96
N ALA A 89 16.66 18.35 -32.49
CA ALA A 89 15.52 18.64 -33.35
C ALA A 89 15.90 19.70 -34.41
N ALA A 90 16.64 20.74 -34.03
CA ALA A 90 17.12 21.76 -34.97
C ALA A 90 18.12 21.21 -36.00
N SER A 91 18.96 20.22 -35.64
CA SER A 91 19.86 19.53 -36.57
C SER A 91 19.20 18.41 -37.39
N GLY A 92 17.92 18.10 -37.14
CA GLY A 92 17.19 17.03 -37.82
C GLY A 92 17.51 15.62 -37.32
N GLU A 93 18.28 15.47 -36.23
CA GLU A 93 18.64 14.19 -35.62
C GLU A 93 17.50 13.56 -34.81
N THR A 94 16.54 14.37 -34.36
CA THR A 94 15.35 13.94 -33.62
C THR A 94 14.09 14.52 -34.25
N SER A 95 12.95 13.83 -34.15
CA SER A 95 11.67 14.36 -34.63
C SER A 95 11.27 15.64 -33.89
N HIS A 96 10.84 16.67 -34.63
CA HIS A 96 10.27 17.89 -34.03
C HIS A 96 9.05 17.61 -33.14
N ARG A 97 8.37 16.48 -33.36
CA ARG A 97 7.23 16.04 -32.55
C ARG A 97 7.61 15.78 -31.09
N ALA A 98 8.76 15.19 -30.81
CA ALA A 98 9.20 14.90 -29.45
C ALA A 98 9.40 16.18 -28.61
N VAL A 99 9.96 17.22 -29.23
CA VAL A 99 10.06 18.56 -28.64
C VAL A 99 8.67 19.16 -28.41
N ALA A 100 7.83 19.15 -29.45
CA ALA A 100 6.49 19.73 -29.38
C ALA A 100 5.60 19.04 -28.34
N ASP A 101 5.76 17.73 -28.12
CA ASP A 101 5.00 16.99 -27.12
C ASP A 101 5.43 17.37 -25.68
N LEU A 102 6.73 17.59 -25.44
CA LEU A 102 7.22 18.06 -24.13
C LEU A 102 6.89 19.55 -23.88
N GLU A 103 6.99 20.41 -24.90
CA GLU A 103 6.52 21.79 -24.83
C GLU A 103 5.01 21.84 -24.55
N ARG A 104 4.23 20.97 -25.21
CA ARG A 104 2.79 20.81 -24.95
C ARG A 104 2.54 20.35 -23.52
N PHE A 105 3.28 19.38 -23.00
CA PHE A 105 3.16 18.97 -21.60
C PHE A 105 3.35 20.16 -20.65
N LEU A 106 4.36 21.00 -20.88
CA LEU A 106 4.64 22.18 -20.06
C LEU A 106 3.60 23.30 -20.21
N ALA A 107 2.98 23.44 -21.39
CA ALA A 107 2.02 24.50 -21.69
C ALA A 107 0.58 24.12 -21.31
N ASP A 108 0.15 22.91 -21.62
CA ASP A 108 -1.23 22.44 -21.51
C ASP A 108 -1.49 21.89 -20.09
N ASN A 109 -1.41 22.75 -19.08
CA ASN A 109 -1.69 22.41 -17.68
C ASN A 109 -2.72 23.37 -17.05
N SER A 110 -3.99 23.21 -17.42
CA SER A 110 -5.07 24.10 -16.95
C SER A 110 -5.34 24.04 -15.45
N SER A 111 -5.03 22.91 -14.79
CA SER A 111 -5.18 22.79 -13.34
C SER A 111 -4.05 23.46 -12.55
N ALA A 112 -2.94 23.82 -13.22
CA ALA A 112 -1.72 24.30 -12.61
C ALA A 112 -1.17 23.36 -11.51
N VAL A 113 -1.47 22.06 -11.59
CA VAL A 113 -0.99 21.03 -10.66
C VAL A 113 0.24 20.35 -11.26
N TRP A 114 1.30 20.22 -10.46
CA TRP A 114 2.55 19.56 -10.84
C TRP A 114 2.83 18.40 -9.90
N GLU A 115 2.68 17.19 -10.41
CA GLU A 115 2.73 15.97 -9.62
C GLU A 115 4.14 15.63 -9.17
N ASN A 116 4.30 15.28 -7.89
CA ASN A 116 5.59 14.97 -7.26
C ASN A 116 6.67 16.07 -7.43
N SER A 117 6.28 17.30 -7.78
CA SER A 117 7.18 18.45 -7.80
C SER A 117 7.72 18.75 -6.41
N TRP A 118 8.91 19.34 -6.37
CA TRP A 118 9.49 19.86 -5.14
C TRP A 118 8.94 21.27 -4.86
N VAL A 119 8.93 21.64 -3.58
CA VAL A 119 8.59 23.00 -3.15
C VAL A 119 9.82 23.86 -3.07
N ARG A 120 9.66 25.17 -3.33
CA ARG A 120 10.75 26.16 -3.25
C ARG A 120 10.41 27.27 -2.25
N PHE A 121 11.29 27.55 -1.28
CA PHE A 121 11.03 28.60 -0.28
C PHE A 121 12.34 29.15 0.34
N PRO A 122 12.33 30.35 0.95
CA PRO A 122 13.54 30.95 1.51
C PRO A 122 14.07 30.18 2.72
N LEU A 123 15.38 29.92 2.74
CA LEU A 123 16.02 29.21 3.84
C LEU A 123 15.80 29.88 5.20
N LYS A 124 15.80 31.22 5.21
CA LYS A 124 15.61 32.06 6.41
C LYS A 124 14.25 31.88 7.10
N ARG A 125 13.30 31.18 6.48
CA ARG A 125 11.98 30.91 7.07
C ARG A 125 12.02 29.76 8.08
N LEU A 126 13.07 28.93 8.06
CA LEU A 126 13.25 27.88 9.06
C LEU A 126 13.62 28.45 10.42
N SER A 127 13.00 27.95 11.48
CA SER A 127 13.47 28.10 12.86
C SER A 127 14.85 27.47 13.05
N SER A 128 15.54 27.86 14.13
CA SER A 128 16.86 27.33 14.47
C SER A 128 16.88 25.81 14.60
N TYR A 129 15.82 25.20 15.17
CA TYR A 129 15.76 23.75 15.32
C TYR A 129 15.49 23.05 13.99
N ALA A 130 14.57 23.56 13.15
CA ALA A 130 14.37 23.01 11.81
C ALA A 130 15.65 23.09 10.95
N ARG A 131 16.41 24.18 11.10
CA ARG A 131 17.72 24.30 10.44
C ARG A 131 18.72 23.25 10.92
N GLN A 132 18.79 22.99 12.23
CA GLN A 132 19.65 21.93 12.78
C GLN A 132 19.26 20.54 12.25
N VAL A 133 17.95 20.24 12.14
CA VAL A 133 17.47 18.98 11.57
C VAL A 133 17.88 18.86 10.10
N LEU A 134 17.74 19.92 9.31
CA LEU A 134 18.22 19.95 7.92
C LEU A 134 19.72 19.70 7.84
N ASP A 135 20.54 20.40 8.63
CA ASP A 135 21.98 20.25 8.61
C ASP A 135 22.43 18.84 9.02
N GLN A 136 21.74 18.21 10.00
CA GLN A 136 21.97 16.83 10.40
C GLN A 136 21.57 15.83 9.30
N ASP A 137 20.44 16.04 8.62
CA ASP A 137 19.97 15.15 7.54
C ASP A 137 20.80 15.28 6.25
N LEU A 138 21.60 16.34 6.13
CA LEU A 138 22.58 16.56 5.05
C LEU A 138 23.95 15.94 5.33
N LEU A 139 24.16 15.28 6.46
CA LEU A 139 25.38 14.50 6.71
C LEU A 139 25.43 13.25 5.81
N ALA A 140 26.63 12.86 5.40
CA ALA A 140 26.85 11.62 4.65
C ALA A 140 26.54 10.38 5.51
N ASP A 141 26.90 10.45 6.79
CA ASP A 141 26.57 9.47 7.82
C ASP A 141 26.17 10.22 9.11
N LYS A 142 24.91 10.06 9.53
CA LYS A 142 24.38 10.73 10.73
C LYS A 142 25.01 10.23 12.03
N GLN A 143 25.58 9.02 12.03
CA GLN A 143 26.32 8.47 13.16
C GLN A 143 27.78 8.92 13.19
N ASN A 144 28.30 9.45 12.07
CA ASN A 144 29.67 9.95 11.96
C ASN A 144 29.72 11.34 11.30
N PRO A 145 29.44 12.43 12.05
CA PRO A 145 29.46 13.79 11.52
C PRO A 145 30.82 14.23 10.92
N ALA A 146 31.92 13.58 11.32
CA ALA A 146 33.25 13.87 10.77
C ALA A 146 33.40 13.42 9.30
N ALA A 147 32.50 12.57 8.79
CA ALA A 147 32.43 12.19 7.39
C ALA A 147 31.99 13.35 6.47
N GLY A 148 31.50 14.47 7.04
CA GLY A 148 31.08 15.65 6.30
C GLY A 148 29.67 15.51 5.70
N GLN A 149 29.37 16.39 4.74
CA GLN A 149 28.09 16.40 4.05
C GLN A 149 28.03 15.35 2.95
N ARG A 150 26.81 14.90 2.66
CA ARG A 150 26.51 14.06 1.49
C ARG A 150 26.88 14.77 0.18
N ALA A 151 27.24 13.98 -0.84
CA ALA A 151 27.80 14.52 -2.09
C ALA A 151 26.76 15.31 -2.91
N ASP A 152 25.48 15.03 -2.74
CA ASP A 152 24.38 15.66 -3.46
C ASP A 152 23.73 16.84 -2.70
N ALA A 153 24.32 17.30 -1.58
CA ALA A 153 23.78 18.36 -0.74
C ALA A 153 23.48 19.68 -1.49
N ALA A 154 24.29 20.01 -2.49
CA ALA A 154 24.11 21.22 -3.30
C ALA A 154 22.77 21.25 -4.06
N ARG A 155 22.15 20.09 -4.34
CA ARG A 155 20.88 20.00 -5.08
C ARG A 155 19.68 20.60 -4.35
N PHE A 156 19.79 20.81 -3.04
CA PHE A 156 18.71 21.32 -2.19
C PHE A 156 18.73 22.84 -2.03
N PHE A 157 19.77 23.50 -2.54
CA PHE A 157 19.97 24.94 -2.41
C PHE A 157 20.06 25.60 -3.78
N PHE A 158 19.50 26.80 -3.90
CA PHE A 158 19.73 27.67 -5.05
C PHE A 158 19.68 29.13 -4.62
N HIS A 159 20.21 30.03 -5.44
CA HIS A 159 20.13 31.47 -5.21
C HIS A 159 18.97 32.06 -6.02
N ALA A 160 18.10 32.82 -5.35
CA ALA A 160 17.12 33.64 -6.03
C ALA A 160 17.81 34.82 -6.77
N ALA A 161 17.08 35.47 -7.69
CA ALA A 161 17.61 36.60 -8.45
C ALA A 161 18.06 37.78 -7.57
N ASP A 162 17.53 37.89 -6.36
CA ASP A 162 17.91 38.89 -5.35
C ASP A 162 19.06 38.43 -4.43
N GLY A 163 19.70 37.30 -4.75
CA GLY A 163 20.84 36.72 -4.02
C GLY A 163 20.47 35.90 -2.79
N LYS A 164 19.20 35.86 -2.37
CA LYS A 164 18.77 35.10 -1.19
C LYS A 164 18.95 33.59 -1.41
N VAL A 165 19.41 32.90 -0.36
CA VAL A 165 19.50 31.44 -0.35
C VAL A 165 18.10 30.85 -0.20
N MET A 166 17.74 30.00 -1.14
CA MET A 166 16.46 29.30 -1.22
C MET A 166 16.68 27.81 -1.07
N LEU A 167 15.67 27.12 -0.54
CA LEU A 167 15.56 25.68 -0.49
C LEU A 167 14.69 25.18 -1.64
N ARG A 168 15.04 24.01 -2.18
CA ARG A 168 14.15 23.18 -2.99
C ARG A 168 14.09 21.77 -2.40
N LEU A 169 12.91 21.31 -1.99
CA LEU A 169 12.76 20.07 -1.23
C LEU A 169 11.52 19.28 -1.68
N PRO A 170 11.58 17.93 -1.71
CA PRO A 170 10.40 17.11 -1.94
C PRO A 170 9.41 17.24 -0.78
N ILE A 171 8.11 17.13 -1.07
CA ILE A 171 7.02 17.22 -0.07
C ILE A 171 7.19 16.18 1.04
N SER A 172 7.69 14.99 0.71
CA SER A 172 7.97 13.92 1.68
C SER A 172 8.96 14.35 2.78
N TYR A 173 9.95 15.19 2.45
CA TYR A 173 10.85 15.77 3.45
C TYR A 173 10.31 17.06 4.09
N LEU A 174 9.53 17.84 3.35
CA LEU A 174 8.86 19.06 3.83
C LEU A 174 8.03 18.79 5.10
N ILE A 175 7.30 17.67 5.13
CA ILE A 175 6.43 17.31 6.26
C ILE A 175 7.25 17.15 7.55
N LYS A 176 8.41 16.47 7.48
CA LYS A 176 9.34 16.35 8.61
C LYS A 176 9.88 17.71 9.05
N LEU A 177 10.31 18.55 8.11
CA LEU A 177 10.82 19.88 8.44
C LEU A 177 9.74 20.78 9.05
N ALA A 178 8.49 20.67 8.60
CA ALA A 178 7.37 21.39 9.19
C ALA A 178 7.15 20.98 10.65
N LEU A 179 7.29 19.69 10.98
CA LEU A 179 7.22 19.22 12.37
C LEU A 179 8.40 19.73 13.20
N ALA A 180 9.61 19.71 12.65
CA ALA A 180 10.77 20.30 13.32
C ALA A 180 10.56 21.80 13.56
N ASP A 181 9.98 22.51 12.59
CA ASP A 181 9.72 23.94 12.71
C ASP A 181 8.64 24.27 13.74
N LEU A 182 7.56 23.48 13.79
CA LEU A 182 6.55 23.56 14.84
C LEU A 182 7.18 23.46 16.24
N ILE A 183 8.13 22.54 16.44
CA ILE A 183 8.81 22.33 17.73
C ILE A 183 9.78 23.49 18.04
N GLY A 184 10.43 24.04 17.02
CA GLY A 184 11.45 25.08 17.12
C GLY A 184 10.93 26.51 17.20
N SER A 185 9.73 26.78 16.68
CA SER A 185 9.17 28.13 16.55
C SER A 185 8.41 28.61 17.78
N GLN A 186 8.08 27.72 18.72
CA GLN A 186 7.27 28.04 19.90
C GLN A 186 8.14 28.40 21.12
N GLN A 187 7.89 29.57 21.72
CA GLN A 187 8.64 30.06 22.89
C GLN A 187 8.35 29.24 24.16
N ILE A 188 7.09 28.88 24.38
CA ILE A 188 6.64 28.10 25.55
C ILE A 188 6.02 26.81 25.00
N LEU A 189 6.80 25.73 25.02
CA LEU A 189 6.36 24.40 24.61
C LEU A 189 6.67 23.41 25.74
N PRO A 190 5.65 22.74 26.32
CA PRO A 190 5.88 21.69 27.32
C PRO A 190 6.85 20.62 26.83
N ASP A 191 7.77 20.19 27.71
CA ASP A 191 8.82 19.23 27.34
C ASP A 191 8.27 17.90 26.80
N LEU A 192 7.13 17.46 27.33
CA LEU A 192 6.40 16.29 26.83
C LEU A 192 6.08 16.44 25.34
N ILE A 193 5.46 17.56 24.94
CA ILE A 193 5.10 17.84 23.54
C ILE A 193 6.36 17.93 22.67
N ARG A 194 7.41 18.58 23.18
CA ARG A 194 8.71 18.67 22.50
C ARG A 194 9.29 17.28 22.24
N GLN A 195 9.38 16.44 23.26
CA GLN A 195 9.94 15.08 23.15
C GLN A 195 9.12 14.19 22.23
N THR A 196 7.78 14.25 22.32
CA THR A 196 6.90 13.51 21.41
C THR A 196 7.12 13.97 19.98
N GLY A 197 7.14 15.28 19.72
CA GLY A 197 7.40 15.84 18.38
C GLY A 197 8.75 15.38 17.80
N ILE A 198 9.82 15.42 18.60
CA ILE A 198 11.15 14.96 18.19
C ILE A 198 11.13 13.48 17.81
N ARG A 199 10.47 12.64 18.62
CA ARG A 199 10.30 11.20 18.32
C ARG A 199 9.58 10.99 16.98
N LEU A 200 8.53 11.77 16.72
CA LEU A 200 7.71 11.61 15.51
C LEU A 200 8.41 12.05 14.22
N LEU A 201 9.53 12.78 14.27
CA LEU A 201 10.31 13.16 13.08
C LEU A 201 10.73 11.93 12.25
N GLY A 202 11.02 10.81 12.91
CA GLY A 202 11.42 9.56 12.25
C GLY A 202 10.28 8.83 11.51
N HIS A 203 9.03 9.24 11.71
CA HIS A 203 7.85 8.59 11.13
C HIS A 203 7.47 9.13 9.73
N TYR A 204 8.19 10.14 9.25
CA TYR A 204 8.05 10.74 7.93
C TYR A 204 9.27 10.38 7.07
N LEU A 205 9.09 9.42 6.17
CA LEU A 205 10.14 8.85 5.34
C LEU A 205 10.27 9.58 4.00
N ASN A 206 11.46 9.50 3.40
CA ASN A 206 11.81 10.17 2.15
C ASN A 206 12.58 9.26 1.17
N ASP A 207 12.27 7.95 1.08
CA ASP A 207 12.93 7.04 0.13
C ASP A 207 12.19 6.83 -1.19
N ASN A 208 10.86 6.85 -1.19
CA ASN A 208 10.08 6.65 -2.39
C ASN A 208 9.80 7.97 -3.14
N THR A 209 9.33 7.90 -4.39
CA THR A 209 8.84 9.06 -5.16
C THR A 209 7.79 9.84 -4.37
N SER A 210 6.90 9.09 -3.76
CA SER A 210 5.78 9.51 -2.94
C SER A 210 6.16 9.66 -1.46
N PRO A 211 5.54 10.58 -0.70
CA PRO A 211 5.64 10.59 0.76
C PRO A 211 5.18 9.27 1.36
N GLU A 212 5.97 8.76 2.29
CA GLU A 212 5.64 7.57 3.04
C GLU A 212 5.66 7.86 4.54
N THR A 213 4.65 7.36 5.24
CA THR A 213 4.52 7.50 6.68
C THR A 213 4.17 6.16 7.31
N PHE A 214 4.59 5.94 8.56
CA PHE A 214 4.21 4.75 9.32
C PHE A 214 3.73 5.11 10.72
N SER A 215 3.00 4.18 11.34
CA SER A 215 2.30 4.40 12.62
C SER A 215 3.15 5.11 13.67
N PHE A 216 2.58 6.14 14.29
CA PHE A 216 3.19 6.86 15.42
C PHE A 216 3.36 5.98 16.65
N ASN A 217 2.39 5.09 16.88
CA ASN A 217 2.39 4.11 17.96
C ASN A 217 1.89 2.77 17.42
N VAL A 218 2.43 1.67 17.94
CA VAL A 218 1.85 0.34 17.72
C VAL A 218 0.61 0.21 18.60
N VAL A 219 -0.52 -0.19 18.01
CA VAL A 219 -1.78 -0.33 18.73
C VAL A 219 -2.04 -1.80 19.11
N SER A 220 -2.84 -2.01 20.16
CA SER A 220 -3.34 -3.35 20.52
C SER A 220 -4.69 -3.56 19.86
N LEU A 221 -4.91 -4.70 19.20
CA LEU A 221 -6.23 -5.04 18.69
C LEU A 221 -6.94 -5.94 19.71
N THR A 222 -7.78 -5.32 20.53
CA THR A 222 -8.65 -6.02 21.50
C THR A 222 -10.10 -5.59 21.32
N PRO A 223 -11.07 -6.41 21.74
CA PRO A 223 -12.49 -6.03 21.69
C PRO A 223 -12.76 -4.68 22.39
N GLN A 224 -12.08 -4.40 23.51
CA GLN A 224 -12.23 -3.15 24.25
C GLN A 224 -11.72 -1.92 23.47
N SER A 225 -10.69 -2.10 22.63
CA SER A 225 -10.17 -1.03 21.76
C SER A 225 -10.96 -0.86 20.46
N GLY A 226 -11.93 -1.75 20.19
CA GLY A 226 -12.69 -1.84 18.94
C GLY A 226 -11.99 -2.62 17.84
N MET A 227 -11.04 -3.49 18.17
CA MET A 227 -10.24 -4.27 17.22
C MET A 227 -9.59 -3.36 16.15
N GLY A 228 -9.78 -3.64 14.87
CA GLY A 228 -9.23 -2.90 13.73
C GLY A 228 -9.59 -1.40 13.72
N ALA A 229 -10.64 -0.98 14.42
CA ALA A 229 -10.92 0.44 14.63
C ALA A 229 -9.74 1.19 15.29
N ALA A 230 -8.94 0.51 16.13
CA ALA A 230 -7.77 1.12 16.76
C ALA A 230 -6.71 1.53 15.74
N ILE A 231 -6.38 0.67 14.76
CA ILE A 231 -5.39 0.99 13.72
C ILE A 231 -5.93 1.98 12.69
N ALA A 232 -7.24 1.93 12.42
CA ALA A 232 -7.91 2.93 11.60
C ALA A 232 -7.83 4.33 12.24
N ARG A 233 -8.12 4.45 13.55
CA ARG A 233 -8.00 5.72 14.28
C ARG A 233 -6.57 6.27 14.30
N GLU A 234 -5.58 5.40 14.55
CA GLU A 234 -4.17 5.81 14.51
C GLU A 234 -3.79 6.37 13.13
N THR A 235 -4.18 5.65 12.06
CA THR A 235 -3.91 6.06 10.68
C THR A 235 -4.60 7.38 10.33
N ALA A 236 -5.86 7.54 10.74
CA ALA A 236 -6.62 8.77 10.53
C ALA A 236 -5.95 9.97 11.23
N ILE A 237 -5.55 9.82 12.49
CA ILE A 237 -4.86 10.88 13.25
C ILE A 237 -3.50 11.22 12.63
N ARG A 238 -2.74 10.21 12.19
CA ARG A 238 -1.47 10.43 11.47
C ARG A 238 -1.68 11.15 10.13
N PHE A 239 -2.73 10.80 9.41
CA PHE A 239 -3.12 11.51 8.18
C PHE A 239 -3.50 12.96 8.47
N LEU A 240 -4.31 13.22 9.50
CA LEU A 240 -4.68 14.58 9.91
C LEU A 240 -3.45 15.40 10.30
N MET A 241 -2.53 14.84 11.10
CA MET A 241 -1.27 15.50 11.44
C MET A 241 -0.48 15.88 10.16
N THR A 242 -0.43 14.97 9.19
CA THR A 242 0.22 15.23 7.89
C THR A 242 -0.43 16.42 7.16
N GLN A 243 -1.76 16.49 7.12
CA GLN A 243 -2.48 17.61 6.50
C GLN A 243 -2.23 18.94 7.23
N LEU A 244 -2.24 18.93 8.56
CA LEU A 244 -1.96 20.12 9.37
C LEU A 244 -0.53 20.62 9.17
N LEU A 245 0.45 19.72 9.07
CA LEU A 245 1.85 20.07 8.80
C LEU A 245 2.03 20.67 7.40
N ILE A 246 1.32 20.18 6.39
CA ILE A 246 1.35 20.75 5.04
C ILE A 246 0.71 22.14 5.03
N LEU A 247 -0.44 22.29 5.69
CA LEU A 247 -1.11 23.59 5.82
C LEU A 247 -0.23 24.61 6.56
N TYR A 248 0.42 24.18 7.63
CA TYR A 248 1.41 24.96 8.36
C TYR A 248 2.59 25.34 7.47
N ALA A 249 3.20 24.39 6.74
CA ALA A 249 4.32 24.66 5.85
C ALA A 249 3.96 25.66 4.75
N ASN A 250 2.76 25.54 4.18
CA ASN A 250 2.27 26.46 3.15
C ASN A 250 2.29 27.93 3.62
N GLN A 251 1.94 28.15 4.89
CA GLN A 251 1.92 29.47 5.53
C GLN A 251 3.29 29.88 6.11
N ALA A 252 3.82 29.10 7.05
CA ALA A 252 5.01 29.43 7.84
C ALA A 252 6.27 29.56 6.99
N PHE A 253 6.43 28.70 5.97
CA PHE A 253 7.56 28.78 5.03
C PHE A 253 7.31 29.76 3.89
N GLY A 254 6.11 30.36 3.81
CA GLY A 254 5.72 31.29 2.76
C GLY A 254 5.61 30.64 1.39
N ILE A 255 5.28 29.35 1.30
CA ILE A 255 5.15 28.65 0.01
C ILE A 255 4.04 29.29 -0.83
N THR A 256 2.89 29.59 -0.20
CA THR A 256 1.77 30.30 -0.85
C THR A 256 2.14 31.71 -1.28
N GLU A 257 2.93 32.43 -0.47
CA GLU A 257 3.43 33.77 -0.82
C GLU A 257 4.33 33.75 -2.08
N HIS A 258 5.00 32.62 -2.34
CA HIS A 258 5.84 32.42 -3.52
C HIS A 258 5.06 31.76 -4.69
N GLY A 259 3.72 31.76 -4.65
CA GLY A 259 2.88 31.29 -5.75
C GLY A 259 2.81 29.77 -5.90
N GLN A 260 3.11 29.02 -4.83
CA GLN A 260 3.04 27.56 -4.78
C GLN A 260 2.04 27.11 -3.70
N GLN A 261 1.44 25.93 -3.84
CA GLN A 261 0.66 25.30 -2.79
C GLN A 261 0.99 23.80 -2.75
N ALA A 262 1.54 23.33 -1.64
CA ALA A 262 1.84 21.92 -1.42
C ALA A 262 0.60 21.17 -0.94
N MET A 263 0.41 19.94 -1.42
CA MET A 263 -0.67 19.05 -1.00
C MET A 263 -0.17 17.60 -0.97
N ALA A 264 -0.73 16.80 -0.06
CA ALA A 264 -0.60 15.34 -0.06
C ALA A 264 -1.96 14.67 0.18
N TYR A 265 -2.20 13.51 -0.43
CA TYR A 265 -3.48 12.79 -0.36
C TYR A 265 -3.28 11.31 -0.70
N PHE A 266 -4.25 10.46 -0.37
CA PHE A 266 -4.21 9.07 -0.82
C PHE A 266 -4.63 8.95 -2.28
N ALA A 267 -3.81 8.32 -3.13
CA ALA A 267 -4.17 7.97 -4.50
C ALA A 267 -3.41 6.72 -4.97
N PRO A 268 -4.10 5.69 -5.53
CA PRO A 268 -3.49 4.38 -5.75
C PRO A 268 -2.71 4.23 -7.05
N HIS A 269 -2.78 5.23 -7.95
CA HIS A 269 -2.15 5.18 -9.27
C HIS A 269 -1.11 6.30 -9.44
N PRO A 270 -0.05 6.07 -10.24
CA PRO A 270 0.77 7.14 -10.77
C PRO A 270 -0.12 8.11 -11.57
N PRO A 271 0.04 9.43 -11.39
CA PRO A 271 -0.78 10.41 -12.08
C PRO A 271 -0.69 10.33 -13.61
N VAL A 272 -1.79 10.61 -14.30
CA VAL A 272 -1.92 10.57 -15.78
C VAL A 272 -0.84 11.43 -16.42
N ARG A 273 -0.66 12.67 -15.94
CA ARG A 273 0.36 13.59 -16.45
C ARG A 273 1.78 13.08 -16.21
N GLN A 274 2.03 12.40 -15.09
CA GLN A 274 3.32 11.77 -14.82
C GLN A 274 3.58 10.59 -15.76
N LYS A 275 2.55 9.79 -16.08
CA LYS A 275 2.62 8.73 -17.11
C LYS A 275 2.88 9.32 -18.50
N GLU A 276 2.20 10.41 -18.87
CA GLU A 276 2.41 11.13 -20.14
C GLU A 276 3.85 11.67 -20.23
N LEU A 277 4.37 12.29 -19.16
CA LEU A 277 5.75 12.78 -19.14
C LEU A 277 6.76 11.63 -19.29
N ASN A 278 6.53 10.51 -18.60
CA ASN A 278 7.37 9.32 -18.68
C ASN A 278 7.54 8.82 -20.12
N ASP A 279 6.48 8.89 -20.94
CA ASP A 279 6.51 8.51 -22.37
C ASP A 279 7.34 9.45 -23.26
N HIS A 280 7.74 10.61 -22.74
CA HIS A 280 8.49 11.63 -23.47
C HIS A 280 9.94 11.78 -23.01
N ILE A 281 10.35 11.11 -21.92
CA ILE A 281 11.68 11.27 -21.33
C ILE A 281 12.40 9.93 -21.13
N PRO A 282 13.75 9.91 -21.12
CA PRO A 282 14.48 8.70 -20.81
C PRO A 282 14.39 8.36 -19.31
N ASP A 283 14.54 7.08 -19.02
CA ASP A 283 14.44 6.51 -17.67
C ASP A 283 15.43 7.11 -16.65
N SER A 284 16.63 7.49 -17.09
CA SER A 284 17.58 8.20 -16.23
C SER A 284 17.08 9.58 -15.80
N PHE A 285 16.42 10.31 -16.70
CA PHE A 285 15.89 11.64 -16.41
C PHE A 285 14.61 11.55 -15.57
N TYR A 286 13.75 10.57 -15.83
CA TYR A 286 12.60 10.28 -14.97
C TYR A 286 13.03 10.07 -13.51
N ARG A 287 14.06 9.24 -13.28
CA ARG A 287 14.63 9.04 -11.94
C ARG A 287 15.17 10.33 -11.32
N GLU A 288 15.86 11.16 -12.10
CA GLU A 288 16.39 12.43 -11.61
C GLU A 288 15.29 13.38 -11.11
N LEU A 289 14.15 13.40 -11.81
CA LEU A 289 13.00 14.24 -11.49
C LEU A 289 12.22 13.73 -10.26
N PHE A 290 11.95 12.43 -10.19
CA PHE A 290 10.94 11.89 -9.28
C PHE A 290 11.48 11.09 -8.11
N MET A 291 12.70 10.52 -8.18
CA MET A 291 13.22 9.78 -7.05
C MET A 291 13.58 10.70 -5.88
N SER A 292 13.05 10.37 -4.70
CA SER A 292 13.42 11.09 -3.48
C SER A 292 14.88 10.84 -3.08
N PRO A 293 15.57 11.84 -2.52
CA PRO A 293 16.98 11.78 -2.17
C PRO A 293 17.29 11.01 -0.87
N CYS A 294 16.31 10.42 -0.19
CA CYS A 294 16.53 9.66 1.06
C CYS A 294 17.15 10.51 2.19
N LEU A 295 16.63 11.74 2.41
CA LEU A 295 17.09 12.63 3.49
C LEU A 295 16.64 12.17 4.88
N SER A 296 15.44 11.60 4.98
CA SER A 296 14.83 11.17 6.25
C SER A 296 14.58 9.68 6.28
N GLY A 297 14.90 9.02 7.41
CA GLY A 297 14.64 7.59 7.64
C GLY A 297 15.89 6.72 7.75
N TRP A 298 17.04 7.20 7.30
CA TRP A 298 18.31 6.45 7.27
C TRP A 298 19.47 7.28 7.75
N ASP A 299 20.45 6.62 8.36
CA ASP A 299 21.71 7.27 8.77
C ASP A 299 22.62 7.52 7.57
N ARG A 300 22.63 6.60 6.59
CA ARG A 300 23.39 6.70 5.34
C ARG A 300 22.44 6.83 4.14
N GLY A 301 21.88 8.04 3.97
CA GLY A 301 20.85 8.32 2.97
C GLY A 301 21.27 8.02 1.53
N GLU A 302 22.53 8.24 1.17
CA GLU A 302 23.02 7.98 -0.20
C GLU A 302 23.04 6.50 -0.56
N ASP A 303 23.25 5.60 0.40
CA ASP A 303 23.21 4.16 0.14
C ASP A 303 21.77 3.70 -0.09
N LYS A 304 20.83 4.20 0.71
CA LYS A 304 19.40 3.96 0.49
C LYS A 304 18.96 4.51 -0.87
N PHE A 305 19.44 5.70 -1.26
CA PHE A 305 19.16 6.26 -2.58
C PHE A 305 19.64 5.34 -3.71
N ARG A 306 20.85 4.77 -3.60
CA ARG A 306 21.37 3.78 -4.57
C ARG A 306 20.53 2.49 -4.58
N TYR A 307 20.08 2.02 -3.42
CA TYR A 307 19.14 0.89 -3.35
C TYR A 307 17.82 1.20 -4.08
N MET A 308 17.25 2.40 -3.90
CA MET A 308 16.04 2.79 -4.62
C MET A 308 16.27 2.89 -6.13
N GLN A 309 17.48 3.27 -6.57
CA GLN A 309 17.83 3.30 -7.99
C GLN A 309 17.85 1.89 -8.57
N LEU A 310 18.39 0.92 -7.82
CA LEU A 310 18.35 -0.50 -8.17
C LEU A 310 16.91 -0.98 -8.31
N CYS A 311 16.03 -0.69 -7.35
CA CYS A 311 14.61 -1.06 -7.42
C CYS A 311 13.94 -0.55 -8.71
N HIS A 312 14.14 0.72 -9.07
CA HIS A 312 13.61 1.28 -10.32
C HIS A 312 14.14 0.57 -11.56
N GLN A 313 15.44 0.28 -11.61
CA GLN A 313 16.08 -0.40 -12.74
C GLN A 313 15.56 -1.83 -12.90
N VAL A 314 15.42 -2.56 -11.79
CA VAL A 314 14.92 -3.94 -11.78
C VAL A 314 13.48 -4.00 -12.26
N LEU A 315 12.59 -3.13 -11.77
CA LEU A 315 11.18 -3.12 -12.20
C LEU A 315 11.03 -2.75 -13.68
N SER A 316 11.85 -1.81 -14.17
CA SER A 316 11.89 -1.44 -15.59
C SER A 316 12.36 -2.61 -16.48
N ARG A 317 13.43 -3.30 -16.08
CA ARG A 317 13.91 -4.52 -16.77
C ARG A 317 12.91 -5.67 -16.70
N SER A 318 12.26 -5.85 -15.56
CA SER A 318 11.27 -6.90 -15.33
C SER A 318 10.09 -6.76 -16.30
N GLN A 319 9.57 -5.53 -16.49
CA GLN A 319 8.50 -5.27 -17.45
C GLN A 319 8.90 -5.60 -18.90
N LEU A 320 10.14 -5.35 -19.30
CA LEU A 320 10.65 -5.78 -20.61
C LEU A 320 10.69 -7.31 -20.74
N ASN A 321 11.14 -8.00 -19.69
CA ASN A 321 11.16 -9.46 -19.65
C ASN A 321 9.75 -10.09 -19.60
N ALA A 322 8.74 -9.34 -19.14
CA ALA A 322 7.33 -9.76 -19.20
C ALA A 322 6.87 -10.01 -20.64
N VAL A 323 7.35 -9.22 -21.60
CA VAL A 323 7.02 -9.37 -23.03
C VAL A 323 7.46 -10.73 -23.58
N ALA A 324 8.67 -11.19 -23.20
CA ALA A 324 9.16 -12.50 -23.60
C ALA A 324 8.26 -13.62 -23.06
N LYS A 325 7.87 -13.53 -21.77
CA LYS A 325 6.95 -14.49 -21.16
C LYS A 325 5.56 -14.48 -21.80
N LEU A 326 5.06 -13.33 -22.24
CA LEU A 326 3.79 -13.23 -22.98
C LEU A 326 3.84 -13.94 -24.34
N LYS A 327 5.00 -13.89 -25.00
CA LYS A 327 5.26 -14.63 -26.24
C LYS A 327 5.31 -16.14 -25.98
N ASP A 328 6.03 -16.57 -24.96
CA ASP A 328 6.13 -17.99 -24.56
C ASP A 328 4.76 -18.56 -24.14
N ALA A 329 3.95 -17.75 -23.47
CA ALA A 329 2.57 -18.07 -23.14
C ALA A 329 1.64 -18.08 -24.35
N GLY A 330 2.09 -17.75 -25.56
CA GLY A 330 1.26 -17.68 -26.77
C GLY A 330 0.15 -16.64 -26.69
N ILE A 331 0.34 -15.59 -25.89
CA ILE A 331 -0.56 -14.42 -25.81
C ILE A 331 -0.19 -13.43 -26.91
N ILE A 332 1.11 -13.15 -27.06
CA ILE A 332 1.66 -12.43 -28.20
C ILE A 332 1.96 -13.46 -29.29
N LEU A 333 1.18 -13.43 -30.36
CA LEU A 333 1.28 -14.41 -31.45
C LEU A 333 2.22 -13.96 -32.58
N ASN A 334 2.38 -12.65 -32.75
CA ASN A 334 3.15 -12.04 -33.82
C ASN A 334 4.33 -11.26 -33.23
N ASN A 335 5.38 -11.04 -34.02
CA ASN A 335 6.52 -10.19 -33.61
C ASN A 335 6.19 -8.68 -33.62
N LEU A 336 4.91 -8.31 -33.75
CA LEU A 336 4.45 -6.93 -33.61
C LEU A 336 4.04 -6.72 -32.15
N VAL A 337 4.85 -5.95 -31.43
CA VAL A 337 4.65 -5.60 -30.02
C VAL A 337 4.90 -4.11 -29.87
N VAL A 338 4.09 -3.44 -29.07
CA VAL A 338 4.41 -2.09 -28.60
C VAL A 338 5.45 -2.24 -27.51
N LEU A 339 6.72 -1.97 -27.81
CA LEU A 339 7.76 -2.04 -26.80
C LEU A 339 7.36 -1.14 -25.62
N PRO A 340 7.26 -1.70 -24.40
CA PRO A 340 7.01 -0.88 -23.23
C PRO A 340 8.15 0.11 -23.08
N ASN A 341 7.84 1.27 -22.50
CA ASN A 341 8.86 2.26 -22.21
C ASN A 341 9.93 1.62 -21.30
N VAL A 342 11.18 1.97 -21.53
CA VAL A 342 12.30 1.54 -20.69
C VAL A 342 12.24 2.18 -19.29
N SER A 343 11.41 3.20 -19.10
CA SER A 343 11.13 3.79 -17.79
C SER A 343 9.76 3.37 -17.26
N ASN A 344 9.75 2.94 -16.00
CA ASN A 344 8.57 2.42 -15.34
C ASN A 344 8.15 3.32 -14.16
N VAL A 345 6.87 3.72 -14.17
CA VAL A 345 6.23 4.55 -13.12
C VAL A 345 5.77 3.75 -11.90
N SER A 346 6.00 2.44 -11.86
CA SER A 346 5.37 1.51 -10.93
C SER A 346 5.66 1.78 -9.46
N LEU A 347 6.80 2.38 -9.12
CA LEU A 347 7.12 2.79 -7.75
C LEU A 347 6.31 4.00 -7.25
N ALA A 348 5.55 4.65 -8.13
CA ALA A 348 4.53 5.64 -7.76
C ALA A 348 3.12 5.01 -7.60
N ASN A 349 2.98 3.68 -7.62
CA ASN A 349 1.73 2.99 -7.25
C ASN A 349 1.58 2.92 -5.73
N ASN A 350 0.96 3.94 -5.15
CA ASN A 350 0.84 4.04 -3.71
C ASN A 350 -0.20 3.06 -3.15
N GLY A 351 0.09 2.44 -2.01
CA GLY A 351 -0.87 1.63 -1.27
C GLY A 351 -0.78 1.85 0.24
N THR A 352 -1.52 1.03 0.97
CA THR A 352 -1.41 0.95 2.43
C THR A 352 -0.96 -0.44 2.82
N HIS A 353 -0.01 -0.54 3.76
CA HIS A 353 0.35 -1.81 4.36
C HIS A 353 -0.21 -1.87 5.77
N ILE A 354 -0.80 -3.01 6.14
CA ILE A 354 -1.27 -3.26 7.51
C ILE A 354 -0.47 -4.44 8.06
N SER A 355 0.37 -4.15 9.05
CA SER A 355 1.14 -5.15 9.78
C SER A 355 0.41 -5.52 11.06
N ILE A 356 0.25 -6.82 11.31
CA ILE A 356 -0.19 -7.38 12.59
C ILE A 356 0.93 -8.21 13.21
N GLY A 357 1.15 -8.06 14.52
CA GLY A 357 2.12 -8.82 15.30
C GLY A 357 1.43 -9.74 16.31
N SER A 358 2.08 -10.87 16.62
CA SER A 358 1.67 -11.76 17.71
C SER A 358 2.62 -11.59 18.89
N ARG A 359 2.08 -11.20 20.05
CA ARG A 359 2.85 -11.11 21.30
C ARG A 359 3.39 -12.47 21.71
N ARG A 360 2.58 -13.52 21.56
CA ARG A 360 2.91 -14.90 21.91
C ARG A 360 4.08 -15.43 21.09
N LEU A 361 4.04 -15.30 19.77
CA LEU A 361 5.15 -15.73 18.91
C LEU A 361 6.41 -14.91 19.17
N THR A 362 6.25 -13.60 19.36
CA THR A 362 7.36 -12.71 19.68
C THR A 362 8.02 -13.09 21.01
N ALA A 363 7.24 -13.32 22.06
CA ALA A 363 7.71 -13.75 23.36
C ALA A 363 8.40 -15.13 23.29
N ALA A 364 7.85 -16.08 22.52
CA ALA A 364 8.47 -17.38 22.33
C ALA A 364 9.84 -17.29 21.64
N LEU A 365 10.02 -16.36 20.68
CA LEU A 365 11.31 -16.15 20.01
C LEU A 365 12.31 -15.34 20.86
N GLN A 366 11.81 -14.49 21.77
CA GLN A 366 12.65 -13.78 22.75
C GLN A 366 13.15 -14.71 23.85
N ASP A 367 12.32 -15.66 24.29
CA ASP A 367 12.69 -16.62 25.33
C ASP A 367 13.49 -17.80 24.76
N SER A 368 14.80 -17.78 24.96
CA SER A 368 15.70 -18.89 24.58
C SER A 368 15.33 -20.24 25.19
N GLY A 369 14.57 -20.27 26.30
CA GLY A 369 14.09 -21.49 26.96
C GLY A 369 12.84 -22.11 26.33
N SER A 370 12.13 -21.39 25.45
CA SER A 370 10.87 -21.85 24.85
C SER A 370 11.04 -23.03 23.88
N GLY A 371 12.24 -23.15 23.27
CA GLY A 371 12.51 -24.08 22.17
C GLY A 371 11.88 -23.68 20.83
N PHE A 372 11.12 -22.58 20.77
CA PHE A 372 10.59 -22.03 19.52
C PHE A 372 11.69 -21.26 18.77
N THR A 373 11.89 -21.52 17.47
CA THR A 373 13.04 -21.02 16.71
C THR A 373 12.59 -20.35 15.41
N ALA A 374 13.51 -19.65 14.74
CA ALA A 374 13.26 -19.06 13.42
C ALA A 374 12.79 -20.10 12.37
N ALA A 375 13.21 -21.37 12.50
CA ALA A 375 12.72 -22.44 11.63
C ALA A 375 11.24 -22.76 11.90
N HIS A 376 10.81 -22.75 13.16
CA HIS A 376 9.39 -22.90 13.53
C HIS A 376 8.56 -21.70 13.09
N GLU A 377 9.08 -20.48 13.27
CA GLU A 377 8.47 -19.24 12.76
C GLU A 377 8.26 -19.33 11.24
N LYS A 378 9.28 -19.74 10.48
CA LYS A 378 9.19 -19.88 9.02
C LYS A 378 8.20 -20.97 8.58
N LEU A 379 8.18 -22.11 9.27
CA LEU A 379 7.26 -23.21 9.00
C LEU A 379 5.78 -22.75 9.14
N LEU A 380 5.44 -22.12 10.27
CA LEU A 380 4.08 -21.63 10.51
C LEU A 380 3.74 -20.42 9.64
N GLY A 381 4.73 -19.55 9.41
CA GLY A 381 4.59 -18.33 8.60
C GLY A 381 4.20 -18.60 7.16
N ASP A 382 4.98 -19.42 6.48
CA ASP A 382 4.74 -19.75 5.08
C ASP A 382 3.37 -20.43 4.87
N LEU A 383 2.99 -21.37 5.75
CA LEU A 383 1.69 -22.03 5.67
C LEU A 383 0.53 -21.05 5.93
N THR A 384 0.73 -20.08 6.82
CA THR A 384 -0.26 -19.02 7.06
C THR A 384 -0.49 -18.22 5.78
N ILE A 385 0.58 -17.82 5.09
CA ILE A 385 0.49 -17.09 3.82
C ILE A 385 -0.30 -17.89 2.79
N LYS A 386 0.00 -19.19 2.62
CA LYS A 386 -0.73 -20.06 1.69
C LYS A 386 -2.22 -20.12 1.97
N ILE A 387 -2.61 -20.25 3.24
CA ILE A 387 -4.02 -20.29 3.64
C ILE A 387 -4.67 -18.93 3.34
N SER A 388 -4.05 -17.84 3.78
CA SER A 388 -4.56 -16.47 3.60
C SER A 388 -4.77 -16.09 2.14
N GLU A 389 -3.91 -16.54 1.21
CA GLU A 389 -4.04 -16.29 -0.23
C GLU A 389 -5.41 -16.71 -0.80
N HIS A 390 -6.06 -17.74 -0.23
CA HIS A 390 -7.38 -18.20 -0.68
C HIS A 390 -8.50 -17.21 -0.35
N PHE A 391 -8.32 -16.38 0.68
CA PHE A 391 -9.30 -15.43 1.20
C PHE A 391 -9.10 -14.01 0.67
N LEU A 392 -7.95 -13.70 0.06
CA LEU A 392 -7.65 -12.37 -0.49
C LEU A 392 -8.73 -11.79 -1.43
N PRO A 393 -9.48 -12.60 -2.23
CA PRO A 393 -10.59 -12.07 -3.02
C PRO A 393 -11.68 -11.37 -2.20
N LEU A 394 -11.78 -11.56 -0.88
CA LEU A 394 -12.74 -10.87 -0.01
C LEU A 394 -12.39 -9.40 0.22
N PHE A 395 -11.13 -9.00 0.05
CA PHE A 395 -10.68 -7.63 0.29
C PHE A 395 -10.81 -6.73 -0.94
N VAL A 396 -10.41 -7.27 -2.10
CA VAL A 396 -10.33 -6.52 -3.36
C VAL A 396 -11.70 -6.09 -3.84
N GLY A 397 -11.87 -4.79 -4.08
CA GLY A 397 -13.14 -4.14 -4.39
C GLY A 397 -14.06 -3.98 -3.18
N SER A 398 -14.03 -4.91 -2.21
CA SER A 398 -14.88 -4.85 -1.01
C SER A 398 -14.47 -3.72 -0.08
N TYR A 399 -13.22 -3.70 0.39
CA TYR A 399 -12.70 -2.72 1.34
C TYR A 399 -11.68 -1.76 0.72
N THR A 400 -11.00 -2.18 -0.35
CA THR A 400 -10.11 -1.30 -1.11
C THR A 400 -10.38 -1.43 -2.59
N ALA A 401 -10.11 -0.38 -3.35
CA ALA A 401 -10.18 -0.42 -4.78
C ALA A 401 -9.19 0.57 -5.41
N ALA A 402 -9.01 0.45 -6.72
CA ALA A 402 -8.28 1.40 -7.53
C ALA A 402 -8.97 1.50 -8.91
N PRO A 403 -10.15 2.16 -8.98
CA PRO A 403 -10.91 2.27 -10.22
C PRO A 403 -10.07 2.92 -11.32
N PHE A 404 -10.00 2.28 -12.48
CA PHE A 404 -9.21 2.78 -13.61
C PHE A 404 -9.86 2.46 -14.95
N ARG A 405 -9.71 3.38 -15.90
CA ARG A 405 -10.21 3.21 -17.26
C ARG A 405 -9.06 2.95 -18.22
N LEU A 406 -9.09 1.76 -18.84
CA LEU A 406 -8.19 1.38 -19.93
C LEU A 406 -8.84 1.67 -21.28
N ALA A 407 -8.30 2.63 -22.03
CA ALA A 407 -8.75 2.88 -23.40
C ALA A 407 -8.52 1.66 -24.29
N PHE A 408 -9.22 1.58 -25.43
CA PHE A 408 -8.92 0.56 -26.43
C PHE A 408 -7.45 0.60 -26.83
N SER A 409 -6.89 1.78 -27.14
CA SER A 409 -5.48 1.96 -27.54
C SER A 409 -4.46 1.50 -26.51
N ASP A 410 -4.83 1.39 -25.23
CA ASP A 410 -3.94 0.92 -24.17
C ASP A 410 -4.14 -0.56 -23.85
N PHE A 411 -5.14 -1.21 -24.47
CA PHE A 411 -5.50 -2.61 -24.25
C PHE A 411 -4.60 -3.60 -25.01
N HIS A 412 -3.30 -3.28 -25.09
CA HIS A 412 -2.24 -4.16 -25.55
C HIS A 412 -1.92 -5.20 -24.47
N PRO A 413 -1.70 -6.48 -24.79
CA PRO A 413 -1.36 -7.48 -23.78
C PRO A 413 -0.12 -7.10 -22.97
N GLU A 414 0.91 -6.53 -23.61
CA GLU A 414 2.15 -6.08 -22.98
C GLU A 414 2.02 -4.85 -22.07
N LYS A 415 0.93 -4.10 -22.19
CA LYS A 415 0.60 -2.98 -21.29
C LYS A 415 -0.42 -3.40 -20.24
N ALA A 416 -1.56 -3.94 -20.69
CA ALA A 416 -2.70 -4.26 -19.83
C ALA A 416 -2.42 -5.41 -18.84
N LEU A 417 -1.57 -6.38 -19.20
CA LEU A 417 -1.21 -7.46 -18.27
C LEU A 417 -0.11 -7.08 -17.28
N GLY A 418 0.51 -5.90 -17.42
CA GLY A 418 1.50 -5.37 -16.48
C GLY A 418 2.53 -6.42 -16.06
N PHE A 419 2.56 -6.70 -14.75
CA PHE A 419 3.48 -7.67 -14.15
C PHE A 419 2.93 -9.09 -14.03
N LEU A 420 1.66 -9.34 -14.40
CA LEU A 420 1.03 -10.66 -14.32
C LEU A 420 1.85 -11.81 -14.94
N PRO A 421 2.66 -11.63 -16.01
CA PRO A 421 3.55 -12.68 -16.52
C PRO A 421 4.61 -13.16 -15.52
N HIS A 422 4.91 -12.40 -14.47
CA HIS A 422 5.79 -12.79 -13.37
C HIS A 422 5.04 -13.30 -12.14
N GLU A 423 3.71 -13.18 -12.12
CA GLU A 423 2.85 -13.46 -10.97
C GLU A 423 1.95 -14.69 -11.18
N LEU A 424 1.77 -15.11 -12.43
CA LEU A 424 0.95 -16.25 -12.83
C LEU A 424 1.67 -17.14 -13.83
N ASP A 425 1.44 -18.44 -13.71
CA ASP A 425 1.85 -19.45 -14.68
C ASP A 425 1.17 -19.21 -16.05
N TYR A 426 1.85 -19.59 -17.13
CA TYR A 426 1.39 -19.39 -18.52
C TYR A 426 0.00 -19.98 -18.79
N THR A 427 -0.40 -21.04 -18.08
CA THR A 427 -1.72 -21.65 -18.21
C THR A 427 -2.80 -20.71 -17.70
N HIS A 428 -2.69 -20.25 -16.46
CA HIS A 428 -3.68 -19.38 -15.85
C HIS A 428 -3.65 -17.97 -16.44
N LEU A 429 -2.47 -17.46 -16.78
CA LEU A 429 -2.32 -16.17 -17.47
C LEU A 429 -3.10 -16.13 -18.79
N ARG A 430 -2.97 -17.18 -19.63
CA ARG A 430 -3.76 -17.31 -20.87
C ARG A 430 -5.26 -17.37 -20.60
N MET A 431 -5.67 -18.16 -19.60
CA MET A 431 -7.08 -18.30 -19.25
C MET A 431 -7.66 -16.97 -18.80
N LEU A 432 -6.95 -16.25 -17.92
CA LEU A 432 -7.29 -14.92 -17.42
C LEU A 432 -7.39 -13.92 -18.58
N TRP A 433 -6.35 -13.78 -19.39
CA TRP A 433 -6.34 -12.85 -20.55
C TRP A 433 -7.50 -13.10 -21.52
N ARG A 434 -7.79 -14.38 -21.79
CA ARG A 434 -8.93 -14.74 -22.66
C ARG A 434 -10.28 -14.37 -22.06
N ARG A 435 -10.42 -14.43 -20.73
CA ARG A 435 -11.66 -13.97 -20.06
C ARG A 435 -11.72 -12.45 -20.03
N TRP A 436 -10.60 -11.78 -19.84
CA TRP A 436 -10.52 -10.32 -19.86
C TRP A 436 -10.90 -9.73 -21.22
N ARG A 437 -10.35 -10.25 -22.33
CA ARG A 437 -10.76 -9.86 -23.69
C ARG A 437 -12.25 -10.03 -23.99
N LYS A 438 -12.94 -10.93 -23.28
CA LYS A 438 -14.39 -11.13 -23.40
C LYS A 438 -15.21 -10.21 -22.49
N LYS A 439 -14.60 -9.70 -21.41
CA LYS A 439 -15.20 -8.72 -20.51
C LYS A 439 -15.12 -7.32 -21.15
N ALA A 440 -13.98 -6.99 -21.73
CA ALA A 440 -13.70 -5.70 -22.33
C ALA A 440 -14.57 -5.40 -23.57
N ASP A 441 -14.87 -4.13 -23.79
CA ASP A 441 -15.61 -3.61 -24.94
C ASP A 441 -14.68 -3.40 -26.13
N ILE A 442 -14.22 -4.53 -26.69
CA ILE A 442 -13.19 -4.60 -27.75
C ILE A 442 -13.60 -5.52 -28.92
N SER A 443 -14.88 -5.91 -29.00
CA SER A 443 -15.33 -6.91 -29.97
C SER A 443 -15.85 -6.29 -31.26
N ILE A 444 -15.39 -6.81 -32.40
CA ILE A 444 -15.91 -6.51 -33.74
C ILE A 444 -16.63 -7.77 -34.25
N PHE A 445 -17.91 -7.66 -34.62
CA PHE A 445 -18.73 -8.80 -35.07
C PHE A 445 -18.65 -10.04 -34.15
N GLY A 446 -18.58 -9.82 -32.83
CA GLY A 446 -18.51 -10.88 -31.83
C GLY A 446 -17.11 -11.50 -31.61
N GLN A 447 -16.07 -11.02 -32.29
CA GLN A 447 -14.69 -11.43 -32.09
C GLN A 447 -13.91 -10.33 -31.36
N SER A 448 -13.25 -10.68 -30.25
CA SER A 448 -12.38 -9.74 -29.51
C SER A 448 -11.16 -9.39 -30.35
N VAL A 449 -10.94 -8.10 -30.60
CA VAL A 449 -9.78 -7.58 -31.32
C VAL A 449 -8.95 -6.74 -30.36
N THR A 450 -7.65 -7.02 -30.27
CA THR A 450 -6.70 -6.17 -29.52
C THR A 450 -6.11 -5.13 -30.47
N PRO A 451 -5.57 -4.01 -29.96
CA PRO A 451 -4.99 -2.99 -30.81
C PRO A 451 -3.73 -3.49 -31.51
N PHE A 452 -3.40 -2.86 -32.64
CA PHE A 452 -2.32 -3.27 -33.55
C PHE A 452 -0.99 -2.58 -33.25
N GLY A 453 -1.00 -1.45 -32.53
CA GLY A 453 0.21 -0.79 -32.01
C GLY A 453 0.35 0.65 -32.51
N PRO A 454 0.27 0.92 -33.82
CA PRO A 454 0.33 2.29 -34.32
C PRO A 454 -0.87 3.12 -33.80
N PRO A 455 -0.64 4.19 -33.02
CA PRO A 455 -1.73 4.92 -32.35
C PRO A 455 -2.80 5.43 -33.32
N ALA A 456 -2.41 5.90 -34.51
CA ALA A 456 -3.35 6.39 -35.51
C ALA A 456 -4.29 5.29 -36.03
N VAL A 457 -3.80 4.05 -36.17
CA VAL A 457 -4.59 2.90 -36.60
C VAL A 457 -5.55 2.50 -35.50
N ASP A 458 -5.07 2.42 -34.27
CA ASP A 458 -5.88 2.01 -33.12
C ASP A 458 -6.97 3.04 -32.79
N SER A 459 -6.65 4.34 -32.87
CA SER A 459 -7.64 5.42 -32.76
C SER A 459 -8.67 5.41 -33.89
N PHE A 460 -8.29 5.01 -35.10
CA PHE A 460 -9.25 4.86 -36.20
C PHE A 460 -10.19 3.67 -35.95
N LEU A 461 -9.65 2.51 -35.60
CA LEU A 461 -10.44 1.30 -35.32
C LEU A 461 -11.38 1.48 -34.14
N SER A 462 -10.90 2.09 -33.05
CA SER A 462 -11.72 2.42 -31.89
C SER A 462 -12.93 3.27 -32.29
N ARG A 463 -12.73 4.32 -33.08
CA ARG A 463 -13.83 5.19 -33.56
C ARG A 463 -14.76 4.48 -34.55
N ALA A 464 -14.21 3.73 -35.51
CA ALA A 464 -14.99 3.07 -36.55
C ALA A 464 -15.91 1.98 -36.01
N PHE A 465 -15.47 1.26 -34.96
CA PHE A 465 -16.21 0.13 -34.38
C PHE A 465 -16.74 0.40 -32.97
N GLY A 466 -16.56 1.61 -32.44
CA GLY A 466 -17.01 2.00 -31.10
C GLY A 466 -16.31 1.22 -29.97
N LEU A 467 -15.06 0.80 -30.16
CA LEU A 467 -14.31 0.02 -29.18
C LEU A 467 -13.81 0.94 -28.07
N LYS A 468 -14.17 0.63 -26.82
CA LYS A 468 -13.88 1.51 -25.68
C LYS A 468 -12.78 0.97 -24.76
N GLY A 469 -12.41 -0.29 -24.85
CA GLY A 469 -11.47 -0.93 -23.91
C GLY A 469 -12.20 -1.48 -22.67
N ASP A 470 -11.66 -1.29 -21.46
CA ASP A 470 -12.25 -1.84 -20.23
C ASP A 470 -12.24 -0.90 -19.02
N PHE A 471 -13.16 -1.13 -18.09
CA PHE A 471 -13.17 -0.51 -16.76
C PHE A 471 -12.76 -1.54 -15.71
N VAL A 472 -11.69 -1.24 -14.97
CA VAL A 472 -11.07 -2.15 -14.01
C VAL A 472 -11.35 -1.65 -12.58
N PRO A 473 -11.96 -2.47 -11.70
CA PRO A 473 -12.24 -2.08 -10.32
C PRO A 473 -11.01 -1.79 -9.46
N ASP A 474 -9.93 -2.54 -9.65
CA ASP A 474 -8.66 -2.34 -8.93
C ASP A 474 -7.47 -2.61 -9.85
N TYR A 475 -7.03 -1.56 -10.57
CA TYR A 475 -5.97 -1.71 -11.56
C TYR A 475 -4.56 -1.66 -10.96
N ARG A 476 -4.39 -1.04 -9.78
CA ARG A 476 -3.11 -1.06 -9.05
C ARG A 476 -2.59 -2.48 -8.86
N LEU A 477 -3.47 -3.42 -8.53
CA LEU A 477 -3.12 -4.84 -8.32
C LEU A 477 -2.75 -5.60 -9.61
N VAL A 478 -2.76 -4.93 -10.76
CA VAL A 478 -2.36 -5.49 -12.08
C VAL A 478 -1.16 -4.73 -12.64
N ASP A 479 -1.14 -3.40 -12.49
CA ASP A 479 -0.10 -2.48 -13.00
C ASP A 479 1.14 -2.40 -12.10
N TYR A 480 1.07 -2.95 -10.88
CA TYR A 480 2.17 -3.01 -9.92
C TYR A 480 2.57 -4.46 -9.61
N LEU A 481 3.86 -4.71 -9.45
CA LEU A 481 4.39 -6.02 -9.04
C LEU A 481 4.05 -6.24 -7.56
N VAL A 482 3.03 -7.04 -7.29
CA VAL A 482 2.51 -7.29 -5.94
C VAL A 482 2.94 -8.65 -5.39
N CYS A 483 3.27 -9.61 -6.25
CA CYS A 483 3.88 -10.86 -5.83
C CYS A 483 4.87 -11.42 -6.86
N LEU A 484 5.59 -12.48 -6.49
CA LEU A 484 6.45 -13.23 -7.40
C LEU A 484 6.00 -14.69 -7.43
N LEU A 485 5.98 -15.28 -8.63
CA LEU A 485 5.76 -16.70 -8.82
C LEU A 485 7.03 -17.48 -8.46
N SER A 486 6.87 -18.61 -7.79
CA SER A 486 7.93 -19.58 -7.57
C SER A 486 8.49 -20.14 -8.89
N THR A 487 9.68 -20.75 -8.79
CA THR A 487 10.21 -21.64 -9.84
C THR A 487 9.96 -23.11 -9.46
N ASP A 488 10.09 -24.03 -10.41
CA ASP A 488 9.90 -25.47 -10.15
C ASP A 488 10.85 -26.04 -9.08
N ARG A 489 12.00 -25.38 -8.86
CA ARG A 489 13.02 -25.81 -7.88
C ARG A 489 13.06 -24.96 -6.62
N SER A 490 12.54 -23.72 -6.68
CA SER A 490 12.63 -22.76 -5.59
C SER A 490 11.23 -22.27 -5.20
N PRO A 491 10.47 -23.06 -4.42
CA PRO A 491 9.17 -22.64 -3.91
C PRO A 491 9.30 -21.51 -2.88
N ALA A 492 8.43 -20.51 -2.96
CA ALA A 492 8.48 -19.34 -2.09
C ALA A 492 8.02 -19.61 -0.64
N LEU A 493 7.16 -20.62 -0.43
CA LEU A 493 6.38 -20.80 0.80
C LEU A 493 6.46 -22.24 1.36
N ASN A 494 7.56 -22.95 1.14
CA ASN A 494 7.67 -24.36 1.53
C ASN A 494 7.92 -24.61 3.04
N GLY A 495 8.02 -23.55 3.86
CA GLY A 495 8.26 -23.65 5.30
C GLY A 495 9.72 -23.92 5.68
N GLN A 496 10.65 -23.91 4.72
CA GLN A 496 12.07 -24.10 4.97
C GLN A 496 12.81 -22.75 5.03
N PRO A 497 13.73 -22.55 5.99
CA PRO A 497 14.62 -21.40 6.00
C PRO A 497 15.42 -21.27 4.69
N GLY A 498 15.61 -20.04 4.20
CA GLY A 498 16.38 -19.74 2.98
C GLY A 498 15.65 -19.98 1.66
N ASN A 499 14.41 -20.47 1.66
CA ASN A 499 13.63 -20.71 0.43
C ASN A 499 13.45 -19.43 -0.42
N THR A 500 13.19 -18.30 0.22
CA THR A 500 13.06 -16.99 -0.42
C THR A 500 14.37 -16.53 -1.07
N ASP A 501 15.53 -16.87 -0.49
CA ASP A 501 16.83 -16.52 -1.05
C ASP A 501 17.16 -17.32 -2.31
N LEU A 502 16.80 -18.61 -2.31
CA LEU A 502 16.91 -19.47 -3.50
C LEU A 502 16.03 -18.93 -4.65
N LEU A 503 14.79 -18.56 -4.34
CA LEU A 503 13.89 -17.98 -5.34
C LEU A 503 14.45 -16.65 -5.89
N ARG A 504 15.02 -15.79 -5.05
CA ARG A 504 15.63 -14.52 -5.53
C ARG A 504 16.77 -14.76 -6.50
N ARG A 505 17.64 -15.72 -6.23
CA ARG A 505 18.75 -16.11 -7.11
C ARG A 505 18.24 -16.61 -8.46
N ASP A 506 17.29 -17.55 -8.44
CA ASP A 506 16.70 -18.07 -9.67
C ASP A 506 16.06 -16.94 -10.52
N LEU A 507 15.31 -16.04 -9.88
CA LEU A 507 14.67 -14.92 -10.58
C LEU A 507 15.67 -13.87 -11.07
N ALA A 508 16.80 -13.68 -10.39
CA ALA A 508 17.90 -12.82 -10.83
C ALA A 508 18.58 -13.39 -12.07
N ASP A 509 18.84 -14.70 -12.10
CA ASP A 509 19.38 -15.40 -13.28
C ASP A 509 18.45 -15.31 -14.49
N MET A 510 17.13 -15.29 -14.26
CA MET A 510 16.11 -15.06 -15.29
C MET A 510 15.97 -13.59 -15.71
N GLY A 511 16.69 -12.67 -15.07
CA GLY A 511 16.59 -11.22 -15.28
C GLY A 511 15.28 -10.58 -14.81
N VAL A 512 14.48 -11.30 -14.01
CA VAL A 512 13.16 -10.87 -13.53
C VAL A 512 13.26 -10.01 -12.26
N PHE A 513 14.27 -10.28 -11.43
CA PHE A 513 14.43 -9.68 -10.11
C PHE A 513 15.90 -9.46 -9.74
N ASP A 514 16.19 -8.98 -8.52
CA ASP A 514 17.55 -8.83 -7.99
C ASP A 514 17.66 -9.40 -6.58
N GLU A 515 18.79 -10.00 -6.25
CA GLU A 515 19.04 -10.64 -4.95
C GLU A 515 19.03 -9.67 -3.78
N GLN A 516 19.35 -8.39 -4.01
CA GLN A 516 19.35 -7.36 -2.97
C GLN A 516 17.93 -6.92 -2.61
N MET A 517 16.96 -7.07 -3.52
CA MET A 517 15.59 -6.64 -3.28
C MET A 517 14.83 -7.61 -2.38
N SER A 518 13.92 -7.06 -1.57
CA SER A 518 13.02 -7.87 -0.75
C SER A 518 11.91 -8.50 -1.60
N VAL A 519 11.67 -9.82 -1.48
CA VAL A 519 10.63 -10.50 -2.28
C VAL A 519 9.25 -9.89 -2.05
N TYR A 520 8.53 -9.67 -3.15
CA TYR A 520 7.14 -9.22 -3.17
C TYR A 520 6.19 -10.38 -2.92
N LEU A 521 5.27 -10.19 -1.97
CA LEU A 521 4.20 -11.11 -1.60
C LEU A 521 2.95 -10.29 -1.23
N LEU A 522 1.76 -10.80 -1.57
CA LEU A 522 0.47 -10.20 -1.21
C LEU A 522 0.24 -10.13 0.31
N TYR A 523 0.76 -11.13 1.00
CA TYR A 523 0.80 -11.26 2.45
C TYR A 523 2.20 -11.72 2.85
N LYS A 524 2.90 -10.93 3.65
CA LYS A 524 4.33 -11.12 3.91
C LYS A 524 4.59 -11.36 5.38
N GLN A 525 5.35 -12.41 5.70
CA GLN A 525 5.82 -12.62 7.06
C GLN A 525 6.78 -11.52 7.49
N ARG A 526 6.55 -10.97 8.68
CA ARG A 526 7.47 -10.10 9.40
C ARG A 526 8.22 -11.00 10.38
N GLU A 527 9.44 -11.38 9.99
CA GLU A 527 10.31 -12.29 10.74
C GLU A 527 10.92 -11.57 11.94
N PHE A 528 10.90 -12.21 13.11
CA PHE A 528 11.43 -11.65 14.35
C PHE A 528 12.89 -11.20 14.23
N ALA A 529 13.73 -12.03 13.61
CA ALA A 529 15.16 -11.73 13.47
C ALA A 529 15.43 -10.44 12.67
N LYS A 530 14.51 -10.03 11.78
CA LYS A 530 14.65 -8.83 10.96
C LYS A 530 13.91 -7.62 11.56
N MET A 531 12.73 -7.86 12.11
CA MET A 531 11.79 -6.80 12.49
C MET A 531 11.72 -6.54 14.01
N GLY A 532 12.25 -7.44 14.83
CA GLY A 532 12.10 -7.42 16.29
C GLY A 532 10.73 -7.92 16.79
N PHE A 533 9.86 -8.40 15.90
CA PHE A 533 8.57 -9.02 16.23
C PHE A 533 8.20 -10.09 15.18
N SER A 534 7.42 -11.09 15.59
CA SER A 534 6.85 -12.09 14.67
C SER A 534 5.43 -11.68 14.26
N GLY A 535 5.17 -11.60 12.97
CA GLY A 535 3.89 -11.13 12.46
C GLY A 535 3.72 -11.27 10.96
N PHE A 536 2.74 -10.56 10.43
CA PHE A 536 2.43 -10.54 9.01
C PHE A 536 1.99 -9.16 8.54
N GLU A 537 2.24 -8.87 7.27
CA GLU A 537 1.87 -7.65 6.61
C GLU A 537 1.01 -7.92 5.37
N GLY A 538 -0.18 -7.30 5.33
CA GLY A 538 -1.00 -7.20 4.12
C GLY A 538 -0.49 -6.08 3.23
N ARG A 539 -0.06 -6.43 2.01
CA ARG A 539 0.45 -5.49 0.99
C ARG A 539 -0.51 -5.28 -0.19
N HIS A 540 -1.68 -5.90 -0.13
CA HIS A 540 -2.66 -5.94 -1.21
C HIS A 540 -3.74 -4.84 -1.12
N TYR A 541 -3.60 -3.89 -0.19
CA TYR A 541 -4.55 -2.79 -0.05
C TYR A 541 -4.19 -1.64 -0.99
N SER A 542 -5.13 -1.31 -1.87
CA SER A 542 -5.03 -0.14 -2.76
C SER A 542 -5.47 1.13 -2.03
N LEU A 543 -6.64 1.70 -2.35
CA LEU A 543 -7.19 2.88 -1.68
C LEU A 543 -8.38 2.50 -0.79
N PHE A 544 -8.34 2.91 0.48
CA PHE A 544 -9.50 2.93 1.37
C PHE A 544 -10.29 4.22 1.15
N GLN A 545 -11.63 4.15 1.10
CA GLN A 545 -12.44 5.36 1.04
C GLN A 545 -12.56 5.98 2.43
N THR A 546 -12.89 5.18 3.44
CA THR A 546 -12.97 5.62 4.85
C THR A 546 -12.01 4.83 5.74
N PHE A 547 -11.52 5.46 6.81
CA PHE A 547 -10.64 4.79 7.75
C PHE A 547 -11.40 3.75 8.56
N SER A 548 -12.48 4.14 9.23
CA SER A 548 -13.20 3.27 10.17
C SER A 548 -14.00 2.20 9.42
N GLY A 549 -14.70 2.62 8.37
CA GLY A 549 -15.61 1.76 7.62
C GLY A 549 -14.90 0.75 6.72
N ASP A 550 -13.75 1.13 6.15
CA ASP A 550 -13.00 0.23 5.26
C ASP A 550 -11.71 -0.30 5.89
N MET A 551 -10.78 0.56 6.30
CA MET A 551 -9.48 0.14 6.83
C MET A 551 -9.62 -0.66 8.13
N GLY A 552 -10.48 -0.22 9.06
CA GLY A 552 -10.72 -0.93 10.32
C GLY A 552 -11.30 -2.32 10.10
N ARG A 553 -12.31 -2.44 9.23
CA ARG A 553 -12.95 -3.72 8.88
C ARG A 553 -12.02 -4.64 8.08
N ALA A 554 -11.15 -4.09 7.25
CA ALA A 554 -10.10 -4.86 6.59
C ALA A 554 -9.08 -5.40 7.60
N ALA A 555 -8.64 -4.60 8.56
CA ALA A 555 -7.72 -5.05 9.62
C ALA A 555 -8.36 -6.16 10.49
N ASP A 556 -9.65 -6.05 10.81
CA ASP A 556 -10.41 -7.11 11.49
C ASP A 556 -10.39 -8.42 10.69
N LEU A 557 -10.75 -8.34 9.41
CA LEU A 557 -10.83 -9.51 8.54
C LEU A 557 -9.45 -10.16 8.33
N GLN A 558 -8.40 -9.35 8.17
CA GLN A 558 -7.02 -9.85 8.10
C GLN A 558 -6.65 -10.60 9.37
N THR A 559 -6.94 -10.03 10.54
CA THR A 559 -6.64 -10.65 11.84
C THR A 559 -7.41 -11.97 12.02
N LEU A 560 -8.70 -11.98 11.68
CA LEU A 560 -9.55 -13.17 11.75
C LEU A 560 -9.03 -14.30 10.84
N ILE A 561 -8.68 -14.00 9.58
CA ILE A 561 -8.16 -14.99 8.64
C ILE A 561 -6.82 -15.55 9.13
N THR A 562 -5.95 -14.70 9.69
CA THR A 562 -4.67 -15.14 10.23
C THR A 562 -4.87 -16.04 11.45
N ALA A 563 -5.73 -15.68 12.40
CA ALA A 563 -6.07 -16.55 13.52
C ALA A 563 -6.70 -17.88 13.06
N LEU A 564 -7.59 -17.83 12.06
CA LEU A 564 -8.20 -19.01 11.45
C LEU A 564 -7.16 -19.92 10.77
N ALA A 565 -6.12 -19.36 10.16
CA ALA A 565 -5.03 -20.15 9.58
C ALA A 565 -4.32 -20.98 10.66
N TYR A 566 -4.00 -20.37 11.81
CA TYR A 566 -3.43 -21.11 12.96
C TYR A 566 -4.41 -22.15 13.53
N LYS A 567 -5.71 -21.85 13.56
CA LYS A 567 -6.75 -22.83 13.92
C LYS A 567 -6.74 -24.04 13.00
N TYR A 568 -6.67 -23.83 11.68
CA TYR A 568 -6.59 -24.92 10.72
C TYR A 568 -5.32 -25.77 10.88
N MET A 569 -4.18 -25.15 11.21
CA MET A 569 -2.95 -25.88 11.50
C MET A 569 -3.09 -26.77 12.75
N ALA A 570 -3.67 -26.24 13.82
CA ALA A 570 -3.98 -27.00 15.03
C ALA A 570 -4.94 -28.18 14.74
N GLN A 571 -5.78 -28.06 13.71
CA GLN A 571 -6.71 -29.11 13.24
C GLN A 571 -6.10 -30.04 12.17
N GLY A 572 -4.82 -29.89 11.83
CA GLY A 572 -4.08 -30.82 10.97
C GLY A 572 -3.85 -30.36 9.52
N VAL A 573 -4.17 -29.12 9.16
CA VAL A 573 -3.74 -28.57 7.86
C VAL A 573 -2.23 -28.33 7.86
N ASP A 574 -1.56 -28.76 6.79
CA ASP A 574 -0.11 -28.70 6.63
C ASP A 574 0.30 -28.22 5.22
N HIS A 575 1.61 -28.11 4.95
CA HIS A 575 2.11 -27.70 3.63
C HIS A 575 1.74 -28.65 2.48
N ARG A 576 1.35 -29.90 2.75
CA ARG A 576 0.92 -30.87 1.71
C ARG A 576 -0.53 -30.65 1.31
N SER A 577 -1.34 -30.10 2.22
CA SER A 577 -2.70 -29.67 1.95
C SER A 577 -2.75 -28.53 0.92
N ILE A 578 -1.66 -27.76 0.81
CA ILE A 578 -1.47 -26.67 -0.15
C ILE A 578 -0.03 -26.72 -0.70
N PRO A 579 0.27 -27.60 -1.68
CA PRO A 579 1.62 -27.73 -2.21
C PRO A 579 2.09 -26.44 -2.91
N ASP A 580 3.41 -26.21 -2.93
CA ASP A 580 4.02 -25.11 -3.69
C ASP A 580 4.71 -25.65 -4.93
N ASP A 581 4.02 -25.47 -6.05
CA ASP A 581 4.63 -25.41 -7.35
C ASP A 581 4.02 -24.20 -8.10
N PRO A 582 4.69 -23.70 -9.15
CA PRO A 582 4.25 -22.50 -9.85
C PRO A 582 2.81 -22.61 -10.39
N THR A 583 2.38 -23.81 -10.79
CA THR A 583 1.03 -24.01 -11.33
C THR A 583 -0.02 -23.92 -10.22
N LEU A 584 0.18 -24.58 -9.07
CA LEU A 584 -0.76 -24.53 -7.94
C LEU A 584 -0.79 -23.16 -7.25
N GLU A 585 0.34 -22.47 -7.17
CA GLU A 585 0.43 -21.09 -6.70
C GLU A 585 -0.35 -20.15 -7.60
N SER A 586 -0.18 -20.30 -8.91
CA SER A 586 -0.95 -19.55 -9.89
C SER A 586 -2.45 -19.91 -9.85
N GLU A 587 -2.81 -21.18 -9.61
CA GLU A 587 -4.20 -21.64 -9.55
C GLU A 587 -4.99 -20.92 -8.43
N ARG A 588 -4.39 -20.78 -7.24
CA ARG A 588 -5.01 -20.07 -6.11
C ARG A 588 -4.95 -18.55 -6.25
N ARG A 589 -3.86 -17.99 -6.81
CA ARG A 589 -3.68 -16.54 -6.99
C ARG A 589 -4.50 -15.94 -8.14
N GLN A 590 -4.83 -16.71 -9.19
CA GLN A 590 -5.64 -16.19 -10.30
C GLN A 590 -6.99 -15.62 -9.82
N ILE A 591 -7.51 -16.12 -8.69
CA ILE A 591 -8.80 -15.71 -8.13
C ILE A 591 -8.72 -14.27 -7.65
N PHE A 592 -7.61 -13.91 -7.01
CA PHE A 592 -7.32 -12.56 -6.53
C PHE A 592 -7.20 -11.57 -7.69
N PHE A 593 -6.35 -11.87 -8.69
CA PHE A 593 -6.21 -11.01 -9.87
C PHE A 593 -7.48 -10.94 -10.71
N GLY A 594 -8.21 -12.05 -10.83
CA GLY A 594 -9.51 -12.08 -11.49
C GLY A 594 -10.54 -11.20 -10.79
N ALA A 595 -10.52 -11.16 -9.44
CA ALA A 595 -11.33 -10.25 -8.65
C ALA A 595 -10.94 -8.77 -8.87
N ALA A 596 -9.64 -8.45 -8.88
CA ALA A 596 -9.13 -7.10 -9.15
C ALA A 596 -9.54 -6.57 -10.53
N ILE A 597 -9.43 -7.42 -11.55
CA ILE A 597 -9.86 -7.11 -12.92
C ILE A 597 -11.39 -7.02 -13.03
N GLY A 598 -12.15 -7.64 -12.13
CA GLY A 598 -13.61 -7.75 -12.24
C GLY A 598 -14.05 -8.83 -13.23
N LEU A 599 -13.32 -9.94 -13.32
CA LEU A 599 -13.69 -11.10 -14.13
C LEU A 599 -14.86 -11.87 -13.49
N PRO A 600 -15.78 -12.43 -14.30
CA PRO A 600 -16.92 -13.16 -13.74
C PRO A 600 -16.55 -14.57 -13.25
N THR A 601 -15.53 -15.20 -13.83
CA THR A 601 -15.18 -16.60 -13.51
C THR A 601 -13.69 -16.88 -13.66
N PHE A 602 -13.21 -17.87 -12.91
CA PHE A 602 -11.87 -18.45 -12.99
C PHE A 602 -11.94 -19.98 -13.21
N PHE A 603 -10.78 -20.64 -13.31
CA PHE A 603 -10.70 -22.08 -13.60
C PHE A 603 -9.81 -22.83 -12.62
N VAL A 604 -10.25 -24.01 -12.19
CA VAL A 604 -9.52 -24.89 -11.26
C VAL A 604 -9.45 -26.29 -11.87
N ARG A 605 -8.33 -26.98 -11.77
CA ARG A 605 -8.21 -28.37 -12.20
C ARG A 605 -9.13 -29.26 -11.37
N LYS A 606 -9.80 -30.21 -12.04
CA LYS A 606 -10.65 -31.21 -11.36
C LYS A 606 -9.84 -32.10 -10.40
N ASP A 607 -8.58 -32.33 -10.73
CA ASP A 607 -7.63 -33.18 -10.02
C ASP A 607 -6.54 -32.35 -9.32
N THR A 608 -6.83 -31.09 -8.96
CA THR A 608 -5.85 -30.22 -8.28
C THR A 608 -5.32 -30.88 -6.99
N ALA A 609 -4.02 -30.78 -6.73
CA ALA A 609 -3.43 -31.26 -5.48
C ALA A 609 -3.68 -30.30 -4.30
N ASN A 610 -4.21 -29.10 -4.55
CA ASN A 610 -4.58 -28.16 -3.50
C ASN A 610 -5.91 -28.60 -2.85
N GLY A 611 -5.81 -29.51 -1.87
CA GLY A 611 -6.96 -30.01 -1.12
C GLY A 611 -7.68 -28.94 -0.29
N PHE A 612 -7.01 -27.85 0.07
CA PHE A 612 -7.65 -26.70 0.72
C PHE A 612 -8.62 -25.99 -0.24
N LEU A 613 -8.16 -25.65 -1.45
CA LEU A 613 -8.99 -25.04 -2.48
C LEU A 613 -10.17 -25.94 -2.86
N GLN A 614 -9.96 -27.26 -3.02
CA GLN A 614 -11.05 -28.20 -3.33
C GLN A 614 -12.20 -28.14 -2.31
N ARG A 615 -11.90 -28.02 -1.02
CA ARG A 615 -12.92 -27.92 0.04
C ARG A 615 -13.75 -26.65 -0.08
N ILE A 616 -13.14 -25.52 -0.44
CA ILE A 616 -13.85 -24.26 -0.68
C ILE A 616 -14.71 -24.38 -1.94
N ILE A 617 -14.17 -24.97 -3.01
CA ILE A 617 -14.90 -25.21 -4.26
C ILE A 617 -16.12 -26.12 -4.04
N ALA A 618 -16.02 -27.13 -3.18
CA ALA A 618 -17.15 -27.99 -2.83
C ALA A 618 -18.30 -27.23 -2.14
N LYS A 619 -18.00 -26.13 -1.44
CA LYS A 619 -18.99 -25.21 -0.85
C LYS A 619 -19.42 -24.09 -1.82
N THR A 620 -18.89 -24.04 -3.04
CA THR A 620 -19.18 -22.99 -4.03
C THR A 620 -20.32 -23.39 -4.94
N GLN A 621 -21.31 -22.52 -5.12
CA GLN A 621 -22.46 -22.79 -5.98
C GLN A 621 -22.14 -22.54 -7.47
N GLY A 622 -22.87 -23.21 -8.36
CA GLY A 622 -22.76 -22.99 -9.80
C GLY A 622 -21.43 -23.44 -10.44
N VAL A 623 -20.63 -24.25 -9.73
CA VAL A 623 -19.40 -24.85 -10.25
C VAL A 623 -19.77 -25.89 -11.32
N ARG A 624 -19.13 -25.80 -12.48
CA ARG A 624 -19.39 -26.72 -13.60
C ARG A 624 -18.11 -27.08 -14.36
N PRO A 625 -18.03 -28.25 -15.00
CA PRO A 625 -16.95 -28.54 -15.93
C PRO A 625 -16.84 -27.50 -17.05
N SER A 626 -15.61 -27.10 -17.37
CA SER A 626 -15.34 -26.21 -18.49
C SER A 626 -15.46 -26.96 -19.80
N LYS A 627 -16.35 -26.49 -20.70
CA LYS A 627 -16.44 -27.01 -22.08
C LYS A 627 -15.20 -26.68 -22.92
N ARG A 628 -14.46 -25.65 -22.54
CA ARG A 628 -13.34 -25.10 -23.32
C ARG A 628 -11.97 -25.58 -22.85
N TYR A 629 -11.84 -25.86 -21.55
CA TYR A 629 -10.62 -26.35 -20.94
C TYR A 629 -10.93 -27.73 -20.33
N PRO A 630 -10.78 -28.82 -21.11
CA PRO A 630 -10.96 -30.17 -20.60
C PRO A 630 -10.11 -30.39 -19.34
N GLY A 631 -10.67 -31.07 -18.34
CA GLY A 631 -10.02 -31.26 -17.05
C GLY A 631 -10.18 -30.12 -16.04
N TYR A 632 -10.78 -28.99 -16.42
CA TYR A 632 -11.02 -27.86 -15.50
C TYR A 632 -12.49 -27.71 -15.11
N LEU A 633 -12.70 -27.18 -13.90
CA LEU A 633 -13.92 -26.60 -13.39
C LEU A 633 -13.93 -25.10 -13.69
N ARG A 634 -15.09 -24.57 -14.06
CA ARG A 634 -15.35 -23.13 -14.19
C ARG A 634 -16.13 -22.68 -12.97
N VAL A 635 -15.59 -21.71 -12.25
CA VAL A 635 -16.10 -21.22 -10.96
C VAL A 635 -16.41 -19.74 -11.06
N GLN A 636 -17.54 -19.29 -10.52
CA GLN A 636 -17.88 -17.86 -10.49
C GLN A 636 -17.17 -17.17 -9.31
N ILE A 637 -16.55 -16.01 -9.56
CA ILE A 637 -15.81 -15.30 -8.49
C ILE A 637 -16.75 -14.84 -7.38
N HIS A 638 -17.93 -14.33 -7.74
CA HIS A 638 -18.95 -13.93 -6.77
C HIS A 638 -19.38 -15.11 -5.87
N GLU A 639 -19.70 -16.26 -6.45
CA GLU A 639 -20.07 -17.45 -5.68
C GLU A 639 -18.92 -17.98 -4.80
N TYR A 640 -17.68 -17.86 -5.25
CA TYR A 640 -16.51 -18.22 -4.46
C TYR A 640 -16.36 -17.29 -3.24
N ARG A 641 -16.57 -15.98 -3.40
CA ARG A 641 -16.59 -15.02 -2.28
C ARG A 641 -17.70 -15.34 -1.27
N LEU A 642 -18.89 -15.67 -1.74
CA LEU A 642 -19.99 -16.12 -0.86
C LEU A 642 -19.66 -17.44 -0.15
N ALA A 643 -18.97 -18.36 -0.82
CA ALA A 643 -18.49 -19.59 -0.20
C ALA A 643 -17.44 -19.31 0.88
N LEU A 644 -16.51 -18.39 0.66
CA LEU A 644 -15.55 -17.97 1.69
C LEU A 644 -16.24 -17.31 2.89
N LEU A 645 -17.26 -16.47 2.67
CA LEU A 645 -18.07 -15.92 3.76
C LEU A 645 -18.75 -17.02 4.58
N ARG A 646 -19.27 -18.07 3.92
CA ARG A 646 -19.81 -19.25 4.63
C ARG A 646 -18.73 -19.98 5.43
N VAL A 647 -17.55 -20.19 4.83
CA VAL A 647 -16.41 -20.80 5.51
C VAL A 647 -16.03 -20.00 6.76
N LEU A 648 -15.95 -18.66 6.69
CA LEU A 648 -15.67 -17.83 7.86
C LEU A 648 -16.75 -17.98 8.95
N ARG A 649 -18.03 -17.97 8.57
CA ARG A 649 -19.15 -18.12 9.52
C ARG A 649 -19.19 -19.49 10.19
N GLU A 650 -18.78 -20.55 9.49
CA GLU A 650 -18.81 -21.92 10.00
C GLU A 650 -17.53 -22.25 10.78
N ASP A 651 -16.37 -22.02 10.17
CA ASP A 651 -15.09 -22.49 10.69
C ASP A 651 -14.45 -21.51 11.67
N ALA A 652 -14.84 -20.23 11.67
CA ALA A 652 -14.33 -19.19 12.57
C ALA A 652 -15.38 -18.62 13.53
N ALA A 653 -16.53 -19.29 13.71
CA ALA A 653 -17.62 -18.79 14.57
C ALA A 653 -17.16 -18.42 15.99
N ASP A 654 -16.33 -19.27 16.59
CA ASP A 654 -15.73 -19.07 17.92
C ASP A 654 -14.74 -17.90 17.96
N LEU A 655 -13.90 -17.74 16.92
CA LEU A 655 -13.00 -16.60 16.78
C LEU A 655 -13.76 -15.28 16.58
N ILE A 656 -14.84 -15.30 15.77
CA ILE A 656 -15.71 -14.16 15.54
C ILE A 656 -16.35 -13.71 16.86
N GLU A 657 -16.83 -14.66 17.67
CA GLU A 657 -17.38 -14.36 18.99
C GLU A 657 -16.32 -13.81 19.94
N LEU A 658 -15.18 -14.50 20.07
CA LEU A 658 -14.08 -14.12 20.96
C LEU A 658 -13.53 -12.72 20.66
N MET A 659 -13.47 -12.35 19.38
CA MET A 659 -12.90 -11.09 18.92
C MET A 659 -13.96 -9.98 18.73
N GLY A 660 -15.26 -10.29 18.86
CA GLY A 660 -16.35 -9.33 18.68
C GLY A 660 -16.54 -8.86 17.23
N LEU A 661 -16.38 -9.76 16.24
CA LEU A 661 -16.34 -9.42 14.81
C LEU A 661 -17.66 -9.66 14.06
N GLN A 662 -18.79 -9.79 14.77
CA GLN A 662 -20.10 -10.07 14.18
C GLN A 662 -20.50 -8.97 13.17
N ASP A 663 -20.29 -7.70 13.53
CA ASP A 663 -20.58 -6.56 12.66
C ASP A 663 -19.68 -6.54 11.42
N THR A 664 -18.41 -6.92 11.55
CA THR A 664 -17.48 -7.02 10.41
C THR A 664 -17.94 -8.09 9.41
N ILE A 665 -18.44 -9.22 9.91
CA ILE A 665 -18.96 -10.30 9.05
C ILE A 665 -20.33 -9.93 8.44
N ALA A 666 -21.15 -9.15 9.14
CA ALA A 666 -22.40 -8.62 8.60
C ALA A 666 -22.14 -7.59 7.49
N ASP A 667 -21.19 -6.67 7.71
CA ASP A 667 -20.75 -5.66 6.75
C ASP A 667 -20.17 -6.31 5.48
N LEU A 668 -19.26 -7.30 5.63
CA LEU A 668 -18.74 -8.08 4.51
C LEU A 668 -19.87 -8.69 3.68
N ALA A 669 -20.92 -9.22 4.33
CA ALA A 669 -22.06 -9.80 3.62
C ALA A 669 -22.87 -8.77 2.84
N CYS A 670 -23.01 -7.53 3.34
CA CYS A 670 -23.64 -6.43 2.60
C CYS A 670 -22.81 -6.02 1.39
N ARG A 671 -21.49 -5.84 1.56
CA ARG A 671 -20.55 -5.51 0.48
C ARG A 671 -20.53 -6.54 -0.65
N LEU A 672 -20.65 -7.82 -0.31
CA LEU A 672 -20.69 -8.89 -1.31
C LEU A 672 -22.03 -8.94 -2.05
N ARG A 673 -23.16 -8.64 -1.40
CA ARG A 673 -24.51 -8.68 -2.01
C ARG A 673 -24.81 -7.46 -2.88
N GLU A 674 -24.46 -6.28 -2.40
CA GLU A 674 -24.77 -4.99 -3.02
C GLU A 674 -23.49 -4.16 -3.19
N PRO A 675 -22.54 -4.62 -4.04
CA PRO A 675 -21.21 -4.03 -4.12
C PRO A 675 -21.21 -2.60 -4.67
N GLU A 676 -22.16 -2.23 -5.52
CA GLU A 676 -22.24 -0.86 -6.07
C GLU A 676 -22.51 0.18 -4.98
N GLN A 677 -23.23 -0.20 -3.92
CA GLN A 677 -23.63 0.71 -2.83
C GLN A 677 -22.67 0.63 -1.64
N TYR A 678 -22.27 -0.57 -1.22
CA TYR A 678 -21.54 -0.75 0.04
C TYR A 678 -20.05 -1.01 -0.14
N ALA A 679 -19.63 -1.59 -1.27
CA ALA A 679 -18.22 -1.91 -1.48
C ALA A 679 -17.40 -0.65 -1.83
N ALA A 680 -16.13 -0.64 -1.45
CA ALA A 680 -15.21 0.46 -1.74
C ALA A 680 -15.11 0.76 -3.24
N SER A 681 -15.10 -0.27 -4.10
CA SER A 681 -15.07 -0.07 -5.55
C SER A 681 -16.31 0.66 -6.07
N GLY A 682 -17.50 0.32 -5.57
CA GLY A 682 -18.76 0.97 -5.96
C GLY A 682 -18.80 2.43 -5.53
N ARG A 683 -18.52 2.69 -4.25
CA ARG A 683 -18.55 4.04 -3.68
C ARG A 683 -17.48 4.97 -4.27
N LEU A 684 -16.25 4.51 -4.43
CA LEU A 684 -15.19 5.29 -5.10
C LEU A 684 -15.55 5.59 -6.55
N THR A 685 -16.06 4.60 -7.29
CA THR A 685 -16.50 4.82 -8.69
C THR A 685 -17.64 5.84 -8.76
N GLY A 686 -18.61 5.76 -7.83
CA GLY A 686 -19.71 6.72 -7.72
C GLY A 686 -19.21 8.14 -7.51
N GLY A 687 -18.31 8.36 -6.55
CA GLY A 687 -17.74 9.69 -6.27
C GLY A 687 -16.95 10.26 -7.45
N ILE A 688 -16.18 9.43 -8.16
CA ILE A 688 -15.45 9.85 -9.37
C ILE A 688 -16.42 10.25 -10.49
N LEU A 689 -17.47 9.46 -10.71
CA LEU A 689 -18.48 9.73 -11.74
C LEU A 689 -19.28 11.00 -11.45
N GLU A 690 -19.61 11.26 -10.18
CA GLU A 690 -20.24 12.50 -9.75
C GLU A 690 -19.32 13.71 -10.00
N GLN A 691 -18.03 13.62 -9.64
CA GLN A 691 -17.04 14.68 -9.85
C GLN A 691 -16.94 15.11 -11.32
N ILE A 692 -17.00 14.15 -12.25
CA ILE A 692 -16.91 14.44 -13.70
C ILE A 692 -18.28 14.63 -14.37
N GLY A 693 -19.39 14.54 -13.64
CA GLY A 693 -20.75 14.67 -14.18
C GLY A 693 -21.16 13.54 -15.14
N SER A 694 -20.60 12.34 -14.99
CA SER A 694 -20.91 11.15 -15.82
C SER A 694 -21.74 10.13 -15.04
N ARG A 695 -22.43 9.24 -15.76
CA ARG A 695 -23.19 8.11 -15.17
C ARG A 695 -22.54 6.75 -15.43
N SER A 696 -21.46 6.69 -16.20
CA SER A 696 -20.85 5.43 -16.60
C SER A 696 -19.39 5.59 -16.94
N ALA A 697 -18.53 4.89 -16.21
CA ALA A 697 -17.08 4.88 -16.45
C ALA A 697 -16.73 4.38 -17.86
N LEU A 698 -17.49 3.41 -18.39
CA LEU A 698 -17.23 2.87 -19.73
C LEU A 698 -17.58 3.86 -20.85
N LYS A 699 -18.53 4.78 -20.62
CA LYS A 699 -18.96 5.80 -21.60
C LYS A 699 -18.15 7.08 -21.54
N THR A 700 -17.37 7.29 -20.48
CA THR A 700 -16.40 8.39 -20.38
C THR A 700 -15.11 7.99 -21.10
N GLU A 701 -14.45 8.96 -21.75
CA GLU A 701 -13.09 8.79 -22.25
C GLU A 701 -12.13 8.43 -21.11
N ALA A 702 -11.13 7.58 -21.42
CA ALA A 702 -10.27 7.01 -20.40
C ALA A 702 -9.44 8.07 -19.66
N ARG A 703 -8.87 9.01 -20.42
CA ARG A 703 -8.11 10.13 -19.85
C ARG A 703 -8.95 10.98 -18.92
N ASP A 704 -10.17 11.33 -19.33
CA ASP A 704 -11.08 12.17 -18.53
C ASP A 704 -11.52 11.46 -17.25
N PHE A 705 -11.83 10.16 -17.30
CA PHE A 705 -12.12 9.38 -16.11
C PHE A 705 -10.93 9.32 -15.15
N ASN A 706 -9.73 9.01 -15.65
CA ASN A 706 -8.55 8.84 -14.82
C ASN A 706 -8.07 10.17 -14.20
N SER A 707 -8.05 11.26 -14.98
CA SER A 707 -7.77 12.60 -14.44
C SER A 707 -8.86 13.09 -13.48
N GLY A 708 -10.13 12.77 -13.76
CA GLY A 708 -11.23 13.01 -12.84
C GLY A 708 -11.12 12.24 -11.53
N ALA A 709 -10.59 11.01 -11.57
CA ALA A 709 -10.31 10.22 -10.38
C ALA A 709 -9.22 10.87 -9.52
N GLU A 710 -8.12 11.32 -10.14
CA GLU A 710 -7.06 12.05 -9.44
C GLU A 710 -7.56 13.33 -8.77
N GLU A 711 -8.44 14.07 -9.46
CA GLU A 711 -9.05 15.26 -8.88
C GLU A 711 -9.97 14.93 -7.72
N TYR A 712 -10.83 13.92 -7.85
CA TYR A 712 -11.68 13.44 -6.76
C TYR A 712 -10.86 13.03 -5.53
N TYR A 713 -9.75 12.29 -5.72
CA TYR A 713 -8.86 11.89 -4.63
C TYR A 713 -8.20 13.10 -3.95
N ARG A 714 -7.69 14.04 -4.75
CA ARG A 714 -6.98 15.24 -4.27
C ARG A 714 -7.90 16.21 -3.52
N THR A 715 -9.17 16.28 -3.89
CA THR A 715 -10.11 17.30 -3.42
C THR A 715 -11.18 16.72 -2.50
N THR A 716 -12.17 16.03 -3.06
CA THR A 716 -13.35 15.54 -2.35
C THR A 716 -13.01 14.47 -1.32
N LEU A 717 -12.37 13.38 -1.74
CA LEU A 717 -12.03 12.28 -0.84
C LEU A 717 -11.08 12.72 0.27
N ARG A 718 -10.07 13.54 -0.06
CA ARG A 718 -9.15 14.11 0.93
C ARG A 718 -9.92 14.88 2.02
N LYS A 719 -10.89 15.72 1.64
CA LYS A 719 -11.71 16.49 2.59
C LYS A 719 -12.61 15.58 3.43
N GLU A 720 -13.21 14.56 2.84
CA GLU A 720 -14.01 13.56 3.57
C GLU A 720 -13.15 12.81 4.60
N GLN A 721 -11.95 12.38 4.22
CA GLN A 721 -11.00 11.71 5.10
C GLN A 721 -10.47 12.63 6.20
N MET A 722 -10.23 13.91 5.89
CA MET A 722 -9.88 14.92 6.90
C MET A 722 -11.02 15.14 7.91
N ALA A 723 -12.26 15.18 7.44
CA ALA A 723 -13.43 15.31 8.32
C ALA A 723 -13.58 14.09 9.24
N GLU A 724 -13.49 12.87 8.69
CA GLU A 724 -13.50 11.64 9.49
C GLU A 724 -12.37 11.64 10.53
N ALA A 725 -11.15 11.99 10.12
CA ALA A 725 -10.00 12.03 11.02
C ALA A 725 -10.14 13.10 12.12
N PHE A 726 -10.74 14.24 11.80
CA PHE A 726 -11.01 15.31 12.76
C PHE A 726 -12.04 14.87 13.80
N ASP A 727 -13.14 14.26 13.36
CA ASP A 727 -14.19 13.77 14.25
C ASP A 727 -13.63 12.67 15.18
N LEU A 728 -12.81 11.75 14.65
CA LEU A 728 -12.11 10.73 15.45
C LEU A 728 -11.13 11.34 16.46
N LEU A 729 -10.40 12.39 16.09
CA LEU A 729 -9.50 13.09 17.01
C LEU A 729 -10.29 13.81 18.11
N GLN A 730 -11.39 14.47 17.77
CA GLN A 730 -12.26 15.16 18.71
C GLN A 730 -12.77 14.18 19.78
N ASP A 731 -13.29 13.01 19.37
CA ASP A 731 -13.76 11.98 20.30
C ASP A 731 -12.66 11.50 21.27
N GLU A 732 -11.43 11.32 20.78
CA GLU A 732 -10.28 10.92 21.61
C GLU A 732 -9.84 12.04 22.57
N CYS A 733 -9.79 13.29 22.09
CA CYS A 733 -9.42 14.44 22.91
C CYS A 733 -10.48 14.73 23.98
N CYS A 734 -11.77 14.58 23.67
CA CYS A 734 -12.86 14.72 24.63
C CYS A 734 -12.77 13.68 25.74
N ARG A 735 -12.46 12.41 25.40
CA ARG A 735 -12.23 11.37 26.41
C ARG A 735 -11.01 11.66 27.28
N LEU A 736 -9.91 12.13 26.67
CA LEU A 736 -8.70 12.50 27.39
C LEU A 736 -8.96 13.67 28.37
N ASP A 737 -9.73 14.66 27.96
CA ASP A 737 -10.12 15.83 28.78
C ASP A 737 -11.03 15.43 29.95
N GLN A 738 -12.01 14.55 29.70
CA GLN A 738 -12.87 14.00 30.76
C GLN A 738 -12.08 13.20 31.82
N GLN A 739 -10.99 12.56 31.41
CA GLN A 739 -10.10 11.79 32.27
C GLN A 739 -8.93 12.62 32.84
N ALA A 740 -8.93 13.96 32.67
CA ALA A 740 -7.81 14.82 33.04
C ALA A 740 -7.35 14.68 34.50
N THR A 741 -8.24 14.30 35.42
CA THR A 741 -7.92 14.07 36.83
C THR A 741 -7.11 12.80 37.09
N GLU A 742 -7.20 11.82 36.18
CA GLU A 742 -6.50 10.52 36.25
C GLU A 742 -5.14 10.57 35.54
N LEU A 743 -4.86 11.65 34.79
CA LEU A 743 -3.60 11.82 34.07
C LEU A 743 -2.46 12.17 35.02
N ASP A 744 -1.24 11.77 34.62
CA ASP A 744 -0.04 12.23 35.28
C ASP A 744 0.10 13.76 35.21
N GLU A 745 0.87 14.32 36.14
CA GLU A 745 0.97 15.77 36.28
C GLU A 745 1.54 16.48 35.03
N PRO A 746 2.58 15.95 34.35
CA PRO A 746 3.09 16.51 33.10
C PRO A 746 2.04 16.55 31.99
N LEU A 747 1.29 15.46 31.78
CA LEU A 747 0.29 15.38 30.72
C LEU A 747 -0.89 16.30 31.01
N ARG A 748 -1.36 16.36 32.26
CA ARG A 748 -2.43 17.27 32.68
C ARG A 748 -2.04 18.73 32.47
N LYS A 749 -0.81 19.13 32.83
CA LYS A 749 -0.31 20.49 32.58
C LYS A 749 -0.23 20.80 31.09
N ALA A 750 0.31 19.87 30.29
CA ALA A 750 0.41 20.05 28.85
C ALA A 750 -0.97 20.22 28.20
N LEU A 751 -1.95 19.42 28.62
CA LEU A 751 -3.34 19.50 28.18
C LEU A 751 -3.97 20.86 28.55
N LEU A 752 -3.87 21.29 29.81
CA LEU A 752 -4.42 22.57 30.28
C LEU A 752 -3.79 23.78 29.56
N LEU A 753 -2.47 23.75 29.35
CA LEU A 753 -1.76 24.81 28.63
C LEU A 753 -2.17 24.86 27.15
N THR A 754 -2.33 23.69 26.52
CA THR A 754 -2.77 23.60 25.14
C THR A 754 -4.22 24.03 24.97
N LEU A 755 -5.10 23.67 25.91
CA LEU A 755 -6.52 24.04 25.86
C LEU A 755 -6.81 25.44 26.41
N GLN A 756 -5.86 26.11 27.08
CA GLN A 756 -6.00 27.49 27.58
C GLN A 756 -7.29 27.72 28.40
N GLY A 757 -7.70 26.71 29.18
CA GLY A 757 -8.90 26.76 30.02
C GLY A 757 -10.24 26.49 29.32
N GLN A 758 -10.24 26.19 28.02
CA GLN A 758 -11.41 25.67 27.30
C GLN A 758 -11.50 24.14 27.44
N SER A 759 -12.69 23.57 27.22
CA SER A 759 -12.79 22.12 27.04
C SER A 759 -12.27 21.71 25.65
N ALA A 760 -11.83 20.47 25.50
CA ALA A 760 -11.42 19.93 24.20
C ALA A 760 -12.55 20.03 23.17
N ASP A 761 -13.78 19.72 23.56
CA ASP A 761 -14.96 19.79 22.69
C ASP A 761 -15.23 21.21 22.18
N GLN A 762 -15.18 22.20 23.07
CA GLN A 762 -15.39 23.60 22.71
C GLN A 762 -14.31 24.09 21.74
N PHE A 763 -13.03 23.78 22.03
CA PHE A 763 -11.92 24.18 21.17
C PHE A 763 -12.01 23.56 19.78
N MET A 764 -12.23 22.24 19.70
CA MET A 764 -12.34 21.51 18.43
C MET A 764 -13.54 21.98 17.61
N GLY A 765 -14.69 22.21 18.26
CA GLY A 765 -15.89 22.72 17.61
C GLY A 765 -15.70 24.11 16.99
N LEU A 766 -14.94 25.00 17.64
CA LEU A 766 -14.65 26.35 17.14
C LEU A 766 -13.79 26.33 15.86
N ILE A 767 -12.80 25.44 15.79
CA ILE A 767 -11.81 25.45 14.71
C ILE A 767 -12.17 24.53 13.53
N ARG A 768 -13.20 23.68 13.67
CA ARG A 768 -13.51 22.62 12.70
C ARG A 768 -13.67 23.13 11.28
N GLN A 769 -14.43 24.22 11.09
CA GLN A 769 -14.63 24.77 9.74
C GLN A 769 -13.33 25.36 9.16
N ASP A 770 -12.55 26.09 9.96
CA ASP A 770 -11.30 26.70 9.51
C ASP A 770 -10.27 25.65 9.10
N ILE A 771 -10.22 24.50 9.80
CA ILE A 771 -9.35 23.38 9.44
C ILE A 771 -9.82 22.70 8.15
N LEU A 772 -11.12 22.40 8.02
CA LEU A 772 -11.65 21.72 6.83
C LEU A 772 -11.68 22.58 5.57
N GLN A 773 -11.71 23.91 5.73
CA GLN A 773 -11.56 24.87 4.63
C GLN A 773 -10.11 25.32 4.40
N GLU A 774 -9.15 24.81 5.17
CA GLU A 774 -7.73 25.14 5.07
C GLU A 774 -7.44 26.65 5.26
N GLN A 775 -8.21 27.30 6.14
CA GLN A 775 -8.15 28.74 6.44
C GLN A 775 -7.64 29.06 7.85
N ALA A 776 -7.36 28.04 8.67
CA ALA A 776 -6.84 28.22 10.03
C ALA A 776 -5.49 28.95 10.02
N ASP A 777 -5.33 29.88 10.96
CA ASP A 777 -4.09 30.65 11.14
C ASP A 777 -3.01 29.84 11.87
N ILE A 778 -1.76 30.33 11.82
CA ILE A 778 -0.60 29.66 12.43
C ILE A 778 -0.82 29.34 13.92
N PRO A 779 -1.29 30.27 14.78
CA PRO A 779 -1.55 29.96 16.19
C PRO A 779 -2.56 28.84 16.40
N THR A 780 -3.65 28.81 15.61
CA THR A 780 -4.65 27.74 15.67
C THR A 780 -4.06 26.40 15.27
N LEU A 781 -3.29 26.37 14.18
CA LEU A 781 -2.60 25.15 13.71
C LEU A 781 -1.61 24.63 14.76
N GLN A 782 -0.81 25.51 15.36
CA GLN A 782 0.13 25.14 16.41
C GLN A 782 -0.59 24.52 17.60
N ARG A 783 -1.69 25.14 18.07
CA ARG A 783 -2.46 24.66 19.21
C ARG A 783 -3.12 23.30 18.94
N LEU A 784 -3.70 23.09 17.76
CA LEU A 784 -4.27 21.79 17.39
C LEU A 784 -3.21 20.70 17.25
N MET A 785 -2.08 20.98 16.60
CA MET A 785 -0.98 20.00 16.48
C MET A 785 -0.36 19.67 17.85
N ASN A 786 -0.24 20.65 18.75
CA ASN A 786 0.17 20.39 20.13
C ASN A 786 -0.82 19.46 20.86
N LEU A 787 -2.13 19.65 20.69
CA LEU A 787 -3.15 18.78 21.28
C LEU A 787 -3.05 17.34 20.74
N LEU A 788 -2.80 17.20 19.44
CA LEU A 788 -2.56 15.91 18.80
C LEU A 788 -1.31 15.24 19.38
N LEU A 789 -0.21 15.98 19.57
CA LEU A 789 1.02 15.45 20.19
C LEU A 789 0.78 14.99 21.64
N VAL A 790 0.00 15.73 22.43
CA VAL A 790 -0.44 15.31 23.77
C VAL A 790 -1.18 13.97 23.71
N LYS A 791 -2.13 13.83 22.76
CA LYS A 791 -2.88 12.58 22.56
C LYS A 791 -1.95 11.42 22.18
N VAL A 792 -1.05 11.62 21.23
CA VAL A 792 -0.10 10.59 20.77
C VAL A 792 0.83 10.14 21.91
N HIS A 793 1.24 11.05 22.79
CA HIS A 793 2.00 10.70 23.99
C HIS A 793 1.19 9.86 24.97
N HIS A 794 -0.06 10.22 25.22
CA HIS A 794 -0.94 9.48 26.11
C HIS A 794 -1.13 8.02 25.64
N ASP A 795 -1.40 7.82 24.35
CA ASP A 795 -1.51 6.48 23.75
C ASP A 795 -0.22 5.66 23.94
N GLN A 796 0.94 6.30 23.80
CA GLN A 796 2.24 5.66 23.97
C GLN A 796 2.41 5.16 25.40
N GLN A 797 2.10 6.00 26.40
CA GLN A 797 2.15 5.60 27.81
C GLN A 797 1.20 4.43 28.09
N GLN A 798 -0.05 4.48 27.61
CA GLN A 798 -0.98 3.37 27.80
C GLN A 798 -0.48 2.05 27.19
N SER A 799 0.16 2.11 26.02
CA SER A 799 0.76 0.94 25.39
C SER A 799 1.97 0.42 26.17
N MET A 800 2.76 1.29 26.81
CA MET A 800 3.93 0.92 27.61
C MET A 800 3.54 0.35 28.97
N THR A 801 2.55 0.91 29.68
CA THR A 801 2.07 0.40 30.99
C THR A 801 1.43 -0.99 30.87
N ARG A 802 0.93 -1.36 29.69
CA ARG A 802 0.43 -2.71 29.38
C ARG A 802 1.53 -3.68 28.93
N ARG A 803 2.78 -3.21 28.75
CA ARG A 803 3.98 -4.05 28.58
C ARG A 803 4.65 -4.17 29.94
N SER A 804 5.03 -5.37 30.37
CA SER A 804 6.04 -5.50 31.44
C SER A 804 7.32 -4.76 30.99
N GLU A 805 8.00 -4.06 31.90
CA GLU A 805 9.02 -3.01 31.70
C GLU A 805 10.31 -3.36 30.90
N GLN A 806 10.30 -4.27 29.91
CA GLN A 806 11.50 -4.60 29.12
C GLN A 806 11.41 -4.32 27.61
N ASP A 807 10.26 -3.92 27.07
CA ASP A 807 10.07 -3.72 25.62
C ASP A 807 10.17 -2.24 25.20
N ALA A 808 11.38 -1.68 25.29
CA ALA A 808 11.72 -0.46 24.57
C ALA A 808 11.60 -0.69 23.06
N ALA A 809 10.93 0.22 22.36
CA ALA A 809 10.62 0.14 20.94
C ALA A 809 11.85 -0.26 20.11
N ALA A 810 11.83 -1.48 19.58
CA ALA A 810 12.67 -1.81 18.43
C ALA A 810 12.22 -0.87 17.29
N PRO A 811 13.15 -0.14 16.65
CA PRO A 811 12.85 0.50 15.38
C PRO A 811 12.31 -0.57 14.46
N VAL A 812 11.24 -0.26 13.73
CA VAL A 812 10.83 -1.08 12.58
C VAL A 812 11.98 -0.97 11.57
N TYR A 813 13.01 -1.80 11.73
CA TYR A 813 14.07 -1.93 10.74
C TYR A 813 13.43 -2.54 9.52
N ARG A 814 13.14 -1.70 8.52
CA ARG A 814 12.84 -2.21 7.19
C ARG A 814 14.13 -2.75 6.61
N ALA A 815 14.10 -4.02 6.23
CA ALA A 815 15.07 -4.60 5.32
C ALA A 815 15.11 -3.75 4.04
N GLY A 816 16.20 -3.00 3.90
CA GLY A 816 16.65 -2.29 2.72
C GLY A 816 18.16 -2.18 2.86
#